data_AF-A0A226CZR0-F1
#
_entry.id   AF-A0A226CZR0-F1
#
_cell.length_a   1.000
_cell.length_b   1.000
_cell.length_c   1.000
_cell.angle_alpha   90.00
_cell.angle_beta   90.00
_cell.angle_gamma   90.00
#
_symmetry.space_group_name_H-M   'P 1'
#
loop_
_entity.id
_entity.type
_entity.pdbx_description
1 polymer ?
#
loop_
_entity_poly.entity_id
_entity_poly.type
_entity_poly.pdbx_seq_one_letter_code
_entity_poly.pdbx_strand_id
1 'polypeptide(L)'
;MSILAKLLVVATGLIYIAFCKENISEENPHESILTNYGTFQHPSLNGLISSIPCTTHIMHYNLDFLLLKLNNPIEPLLISVLPPSLTLPMEYKYLQDRTVHHFYSRYYTRHRKFCYFYIFYSNPPWDTVTLGLLMRLYILQAHEELRRVRQELTKQDTNQAGYLYAIFITENQNFFKDGKVSRQKSQYLAYLRPDIFLLSVIPNFGLLFLSGKMEGEILCIATGQESYPIQKQLICHSRPHMALVNYFMPSYLKQNQFQLARDFPGLRENNPYLGMVTQTSNAALFLLMEILAPSCNLSIIPFCHSALDEKCSLPAISAGETPMFWDMYHWTSTNVVFGEKDLHFLTCYSKKKTSFDLYIKPFDFYTWMCLLGCVLLLVCALSGFASLASLNLGTSRLGLSALGFWALATLLDQVKGISGLPTKVSGFHLLLGVWVLLASIITSGYKSVVIMSLNIPETILYPNSFEDISCKMANFTDAEVDPRFHDVLTLLAVLPYLENGTELRKYLITTSSCFAILSAPKQTPQLDYLSSLSYSFYTDMQTLIRSASEKGFTRRKDKTIKAIIDPRHRSFPVKFMPLLNLKAPIISVPEIWSGIQEELLRCHKSVYVGSKEDTESFKYSLERKHASRIPLQVSRDKFHVAAVGWRFETVSQHRVVKNFKRLLESGIYHLLLGYEYFNHVSKEFRASEVIPLKDSQVNKQVFRRVGLDGKFQTIFFLWMGGIMLAVTVQTSESIWKFWNVHK
;
A
#
# COMPACT_ATOMS: atom_id res chain seq x y z
N MET A 1 -10.34 72.11 -44.23
CA MET A 1 -10.82 70.73 -43.95
C MET A 1 -9.90 70.15 -42.88
N SER A 2 -10.12 70.54 -41.61
CA SER A 2 -10.86 69.76 -40.60
C SER A 2 -10.25 68.38 -40.34
N ILE A 3 -9.54 68.07 -39.26
CA ILE A 3 -8.84 68.81 -38.18
C ILE A 3 -8.07 67.70 -37.48
N LEU A 4 -6.75 67.69 -37.68
CA LEU A 4 -5.76 67.06 -36.80
C LEU A 4 -5.15 68.26 -36.06
N ALA A 5 -5.42 68.43 -34.77
CA ALA A 5 -4.80 69.52 -34.01
C ALA A 5 -4.80 69.28 -32.49
N LYS A 6 -3.57 69.28 -31.95
CA LYS A 6 -3.11 69.59 -30.59
C LYS A 6 -3.08 68.42 -29.58
N LEU A 7 -1.92 67.80 -29.36
CA LEU A 7 -0.78 68.23 -28.49
C LEU A 7 -1.08 68.20 -26.98
N LEU A 8 -0.58 67.14 -26.34
CA LEU A 8 0.44 67.14 -25.28
C LEU A 8 0.52 68.38 -24.35
N VAL A 9 0.13 68.23 -23.08
CA VAL A 9 0.69 69.00 -21.94
C VAL A 9 0.70 68.14 -20.67
N VAL A 10 1.89 68.05 -20.07
CA VAL A 10 2.21 67.57 -18.72
C VAL A 10 1.82 68.62 -17.69
N ALA A 11 1.19 68.25 -16.56
CA ALA A 11 1.48 68.76 -15.20
C ALA A 11 0.33 68.50 -14.20
N THR A 12 0.68 67.81 -13.11
CA THR A 12 0.30 68.02 -11.70
C THR A 12 -0.87 68.95 -11.36
N GLY A 13 -1.81 68.47 -10.52
CA GLY A 13 -2.63 69.36 -9.69
C GLY A 13 -3.91 68.74 -9.14
N LEU A 14 -3.83 68.23 -7.90
CA LEU A 14 -4.87 68.27 -6.85
C LEU A 14 -6.34 68.07 -7.26
N ILE A 15 -6.86 66.84 -7.10
CA ILE A 15 -8.29 66.60 -6.98
C ILE A 15 -8.69 66.78 -5.51
N TYR A 16 -9.52 67.79 -5.27
CA TYR A 16 -10.23 68.07 -4.03
C TYR A 16 -11.08 66.86 -3.63
N ILE A 17 -10.80 66.24 -2.49
CA ILE A 17 -11.73 65.30 -1.83
C ILE A 17 -12.71 66.17 -1.05
N ALA A 18 -13.91 66.38 -1.61
CA ALA A 18 -15.03 66.92 -0.86
C ALA A 18 -15.51 65.85 0.13
N PHE A 19 -15.31 66.11 1.43
CA PHE A 19 -15.99 65.38 2.49
C PHE A 19 -17.49 65.69 2.42
N CYS A 20 -18.29 64.74 1.96
CA CYS A 20 -19.71 64.74 2.26
C CYS A 20 -19.88 64.51 3.76
N LYS A 21 -20.08 65.61 4.49
CA LYS A 21 -20.63 65.62 5.84
C LYS A 21 -22.13 65.37 5.70
N GLU A 22 -22.55 64.12 5.77
CA GLU A 22 -23.97 63.79 5.93
C GLU A 22 -24.43 64.31 7.29
N ASN A 23 -25.25 65.37 7.24
CA ASN A 23 -26.06 65.79 8.37
C ASN A 23 -27.10 64.70 8.62
N ILE A 24 -26.92 63.97 9.72
CA ILE A 24 -27.93 63.10 10.30
C ILE A 24 -29.02 64.03 10.82
N SER A 25 -30.12 64.14 10.07
CA SER A 25 -31.37 64.74 10.54
C SER A 25 -32.04 63.76 11.51
N GLU A 26 -32.47 64.32 12.63
CA GLU A 26 -33.20 63.67 13.71
C GLU A 26 -34.46 62.91 13.23
N GLU A 27 -34.56 61.68 13.73
CA GLU A 27 -35.75 60.99 14.22
C GLU A 27 -37.06 61.06 13.38
N ASN A 28 -37.21 60.06 12.51
CA ASN A 28 -38.50 59.39 12.32
C ASN A 28 -38.51 58.11 13.21
N PRO A 29 -39.61 57.80 13.91
CA PRO A 29 -39.67 56.63 14.79
C PRO A 29 -39.63 55.34 13.97
N HIS A 30 -38.48 54.67 14.05
CA HIS A 30 -38.21 53.25 13.81
C HIS A 30 -39.29 52.45 13.07
N GLU A 31 -39.27 52.51 11.74
CA GLU A 31 -39.72 51.38 10.94
C GLU A 31 -38.68 50.26 11.17
N SER A 32 -38.99 49.35 12.11
CA SER A 32 -38.10 48.26 12.49
C SER A 32 -37.77 47.45 11.25
N ILE A 33 -36.53 47.52 10.77
CA ILE A 33 -36.03 46.66 9.71
C ILE A 33 -36.11 45.23 10.25
N LEU A 34 -37.19 44.55 9.90
CA LEU A 34 -37.44 43.19 10.35
C LEU A 34 -36.31 42.32 9.79
N THR A 35 -35.52 41.75 10.69
CA THR A 35 -34.42 40.87 10.33
C THR A 35 -35.00 39.58 9.73
N ASN A 36 -34.44 39.09 8.63
CA ASN A 36 -35.04 37.98 7.85
C ASN A 36 -35.08 36.65 8.63
N TYR A 37 -34.23 36.50 9.65
CA TYR A 37 -34.10 35.33 10.51
C TYR A 37 -34.57 35.59 11.96
N GLY A 38 -35.22 36.72 12.24
CA GLY A 38 -35.78 37.04 13.55
C GLY A 38 -34.74 37.39 14.61
N THR A 39 -35.09 37.17 15.88
CA THR A 39 -34.20 37.41 17.04
C THR A 39 -33.74 36.10 17.65
N PHE A 40 -32.72 36.11 18.49
CA PHE A 40 -32.29 34.87 19.15
C PHE A 40 -33.39 34.22 19.99
N GLN A 41 -34.22 35.02 20.68
CA GLN A 41 -35.35 34.51 21.46
C GLN A 41 -36.48 33.97 20.58
N HIS A 42 -36.65 34.53 19.37
CA HIS A 42 -37.69 34.17 18.42
C HIS A 42 -37.11 34.02 17.01
N PRO A 43 -36.37 32.93 16.73
CA PRO A 43 -35.69 32.77 15.45
C PRO A 43 -36.68 32.39 14.36
N SER A 44 -36.65 33.12 13.24
CA SER A 44 -37.40 32.80 12.03
C SER A 44 -36.55 31.91 11.12
N LEU A 45 -36.72 30.60 11.23
CA LEU A 45 -35.96 29.63 10.42
C LEU A 45 -36.60 29.34 9.06
N ASN A 46 -37.77 29.92 8.76
CA ASN A 46 -38.52 29.56 7.57
C ASN A 46 -37.74 29.88 6.28
N GLY A 47 -37.15 31.08 6.19
CA GLY A 47 -36.32 31.49 5.04
C GLY A 47 -35.05 30.64 4.88
N LEU A 48 -34.49 30.17 5.99
CA LEU A 48 -33.36 29.25 6.00
C LEU A 48 -33.76 27.91 5.38
N ILE A 49 -34.78 27.26 5.96
CA ILE A 49 -35.22 25.91 5.60
C ILE A 49 -35.76 25.86 4.17
N SER A 50 -36.52 26.88 3.75
CA SER A 50 -37.08 26.94 2.39
C SER A 50 -36.02 27.14 1.31
N SER A 51 -34.89 27.76 1.65
CA SER A 51 -33.80 28.01 0.71
C SER A 51 -32.92 26.79 0.45
N ILE A 52 -32.97 25.77 1.33
CA ILE A 52 -32.02 24.67 1.33
C ILE A 52 -32.65 23.40 0.73
N PRO A 53 -32.14 22.86 -0.40
CA PRO A 53 -32.64 21.64 -1.02
C PRO A 53 -32.03 20.38 -0.35
N CYS A 54 -32.06 20.34 0.99
CA CYS A 54 -31.48 19.28 1.80
C CYS A 54 -32.47 18.82 2.87
N THR A 55 -32.40 17.55 3.25
CA THR A 55 -33.09 17.06 4.45
C THR A 55 -32.57 17.85 5.65
N THR A 56 -33.43 18.67 6.24
CA THR A 56 -33.04 19.56 7.31
C THR A 56 -33.34 18.90 8.65
N HIS A 57 -32.36 18.90 9.55
CA HIS A 57 -32.49 18.37 10.91
C HIS A 57 -32.26 19.49 11.92
N ILE A 58 -33.34 19.94 12.55
CA ILE A 58 -33.28 20.93 13.62
C ILE A 58 -33.04 20.22 14.94
N MET A 59 -31.89 20.47 15.54
CA MET A 59 -31.54 20.03 16.89
C MET A 59 -31.56 21.24 17.80
N HIS A 60 -32.45 21.25 18.79
CA HIS A 60 -32.68 22.44 19.58
C HIS A 60 -32.83 22.16 21.08
N TYR A 61 -32.42 23.11 21.91
CA TYR A 61 -32.79 23.18 23.33
C TYR A 61 -33.60 24.45 23.57
N ASN A 62 -34.81 24.30 24.15
CA ASN A 62 -35.69 25.41 24.51
C ASN A 62 -36.09 26.32 23.33
N LEU A 63 -36.55 25.72 22.22
CA LEU A 63 -37.11 26.44 21.07
C LEU A 63 -38.63 26.24 21.07
N ASP A 64 -39.40 27.32 21.07
CA ASP A 64 -40.85 27.25 20.99
C ASP A 64 -41.31 27.02 19.54
N PHE A 65 -41.71 25.78 19.23
CA PHE A 65 -42.18 25.43 17.89
C PHE A 65 -43.54 25.98 17.54
N LEU A 66 -44.37 26.36 18.51
CA LEU A 66 -45.70 26.93 18.22
C LEU A 66 -45.57 28.25 17.45
N LEU A 67 -44.41 28.91 17.56
CA LEU A 67 -44.08 30.14 16.85
C LEU A 67 -43.40 29.90 15.49
N LEU A 68 -42.90 28.68 15.24
CA LEU A 68 -42.22 28.32 13.99
C LEU A 68 -43.26 27.95 12.92
N LYS A 69 -43.85 28.97 12.29
CA LYS A 69 -44.73 28.78 11.13
C LYS A 69 -43.92 28.33 9.91
N LEU A 70 -43.79 27.01 9.75
CA LEU A 70 -43.17 26.38 8.58
C LEU A 70 -44.19 26.28 7.46
N ASN A 71 -44.06 27.16 6.46
CA ASN A 71 -44.94 27.11 5.30
C ASN A 71 -44.41 26.05 4.32
N ASN A 72 -45.00 24.84 4.33
CA ASN A 72 -44.77 23.76 3.37
C ASN A 72 -43.29 23.46 3.04
N PRO A 73 -42.53 22.79 3.93
CA PRO A 73 -41.16 22.40 3.64
C PRO A 73 -41.10 21.46 2.41
N ILE A 74 -40.16 21.74 1.49
CA ILE A 74 -39.98 21.01 0.22
C ILE A 74 -39.44 19.58 0.45
N GLU A 75 -38.69 19.39 1.53
CA GLU A 75 -38.01 18.14 1.90
C GLU A 75 -38.35 17.75 3.34
N PRO A 76 -38.15 16.48 3.75
CA PRO A 76 -38.45 16.05 5.11
C PRO A 76 -37.65 16.87 6.14
N LEU A 77 -38.37 17.39 7.13
CA LEU A 77 -37.82 18.10 8.27
C LEU A 77 -37.80 17.17 9.48
N LEU A 78 -36.61 16.93 10.02
CA LEU A 78 -36.43 16.18 11.26
C LEU A 78 -36.21 17.16 12.40
N ILE A 79 -36.85 16.93 13.55
CA ILE A 79 -36.72 17.77 14.74
C ILE A 79 -36.29 16.90 15.91
N SER A 80 -35.31 17.37 16.68
CA SER A 80 -34.84 16.69 17.89
C SER A 80 -34.58 17.66 19.02
N VAL A 81 -35.16 17.37 20.19
CA VAL A 81 -34.94 18.13 21.42
C VAL A 81 -33.65 17.65 22.07
N LEU A 82 -32.75 18.56 22.40
CA LEU A 82 -31.47 18.31 23.08
C LEU A 82 -31.60 18.58 24.59
N PRO A 83 -30.81 17.92 25.45
CA PRO A 83 -30.78 18.22 26.87
C PRO A 83 -30.06 19.57 27.18
N PRO A 84 -30.34 20.20 28.33
CA PRO A 84 -29.75 21.50 28.74
C PRO A 84 -28.22 21.48 28.85
N SER A 85 -27.69 20.37 29.36
CA SER A 85 -26.27 20.15 29.64
C SER A 85 -26.00 18.67 29.43
N LEU A 86 -24.96 18.31 28.67
CA LEU A 86 -24.48 16.94 28.66
C LEU A 86 -23.43 16.75 29.75
N THR A 87 -23.69 15.82 30.66
CA THR A 87 -22.67 15.34 31.60
C THR A 87 -22.10 14.03 31.03
N LEU A 88 -20.89 14.06 30.45
CA LEU A 88 -20.21 12.82 30.01
C LEU A 88 -19.96 11.88 31.21
N PRO A 89 -19.75 10.54 31.03
CA PRO A 89 -19.78 9.68 29.85
C PRO A 89 -20.95 8.65 29.85
N MET A 90 -21.79 8.58 30.87
CA MET A 90 -22.88 7.59 30.94
C MET A 90 -24.04 7.93 30.00
N GLU A 91 -24.34 9.22 29.81
CA GLU A 91 -25.33 9.69 28.84
C GLU A 91 -24.90 9.44 27.39
N TYR A 92 -23.58 9.40 27.12
CA TYR A 92 -23.03 9.01 25.82
C TYR A 92 -23.41 7.57 25.45
N LYS A 93 -23.26 6.62 26.38
CA LYS A 93 -23.62 5.21 26.16
C LYS A 93 -25.13 5.04 25.99
N TYR A 94 -25.93 5.77 26.78
CA TYR A 94 -27.39 5.75 26.70
C TYR A 94 -27.93 6.37 25.39
N LEU A 95 -27.39 7.51 24.95
CA LEU A 95 -27.75 8.14 23.68
C LEU A 95 -27.31 7.28 22.49
N GLN A 96 -26.11 6.68 22.55
CA GLN A 96 -25.63 5.72 21.55
C GLN A 96 -26.61 4.54 21.41
N ASP A 97 -27.03 3.92 22.53
CA ASP A 97 -27.96 2.79 22.53
C ASP A 97 -29.37 3.16 22.03
N ARG A 98 -29.86 4.38 22.33
CA ARG A 98 -31.23 4.80 21.95
C ARG A 98 -31.35 5.17 20.46
N THR A 99 -30.31 5.72 19.85
CA THR A 99 -30.32 6.09 18.42
C THR A 99 -30.08 4.94 17.45
N VAL A 100 -29.49 3.82 17.93
CA VAL A 100 -29.34 2.56 17.16
C VAL A 100 -30.70 2.04 16.66
N HIS A 101 -31.80 2.50 17.23
CA HIS A 101 -33.16 2.12 16.84
C HIS A 101 -33.87 3.05 15.83
N HIS A 102 -33.24 4.11 15.30
CA HIS A 102 -33.87 4.97 14.30
C HIS A 102 -33.90 4.31 12.90
N PHE A 103 -34.78 3.32 12.75
CA PHE A 103 -35.04 2.53 11.53
C PHE A 103 -35.37 3.40 10.30
N TYR A 104 -35.85 4.64 10.50
CA TYR A 104 -36.18 5.58 9.43
C TYR A 104 -34.97 6.06 8.61
N SER A 105 -33.78 6.20 9.20
CA SER A 105 -32.56 6.58 8.47
C SER A 105 -32.15 5.52 7.42
N ARG A 106 -32.42 4.24 7.69
CA ARG A 106 -32.08 3.11 6.79
C ARG A 106 -32.91 3.06 5.51
N TYR A 107 -34.14 3.58 5.51
CA TYR A 107 -35.04 3.48 4.36
C TYR A 107 -34.80 4.59 3.34
N TYR A 108 -34.49 5.80 3.80
CA TYR A 108 -34.22 6.93 2.90
C TYR A 108 -32.85 6.82 2.22
N THR A 109 -31.84 6.25 2.89
CA THR A 109 -30.41 6.18 2.49
C THR A 109 -30.11 5.51 1.14
N ARG A 110 -31.05 4.77 0.54
CA ARG A 110 -30.80 4.04 -0.71
C ARG A 110 -31.14 4.78 -2.02
N HIS A 111 -31.94 5.86 -2.01
CA HIS A 111 -32.57 6.32 -3.25
C HIS A 111 -32.59 7.84 -3.56
N ARG A 112 -32.01 8.74 -2.76
CA ARG A 112 -31.94 10.18 -3.10
C ARG A 112 -30.55 10.81 -2.89
N LYS A 113 -30.32 11.95 -3.56
CA LYS A 113 -29.14 12.82 -3.41
C LYS A 113 -29.07 13.26 -1.95
N PHE A 114 -28.19 12.65 -1.17
CA PHE A 114 -28.11 12.90 0.26
C PHE A 114 -27.53 14.27 0.53
N CYS A 115 -28.34 15.23 0.96
CA CYS A 115 -27.85 16.42 1.63
C CYS A 115 -28.56 16.54 2.98
N TYR A 116 -27.78 16.63 4.05
CA TYR A 116 -28.26 16.81 5.41
C TYR A 116 -27.83 18.17 5.93
N PHE A 117 -28.80 18.96 6.35
CA PHE A 117 -28.56 20.29 6.89
C PHE A 117 -28.97 20.33 8.35
N TYR A 118 -27.99 20.32 9.24
CA TYR A 118 -28.22 20.38 10.68
C TYR A 118 -28.34 21.84 11.13
N ILE A 119 -29.39 22.15 11.87
CA ILE A 119 -29.53 23.45 12.54
C ILE A 119 -29.44 23.18 14.04
N PHE A 120 -28.40 23.71 14.67
CA PHE A 120 -28.19 23.61 16.11
C PHE A 120 -28.61 24.92 16.78
N TYR A 121 -29.57 24.86 17.69
CA TYR A 121 -30.07 26.02 18.44
C TYR A 121 -30.15 25.71 19.94
N SER A 122 -29.82 26.65 20.81
CA SER A 122 -29.98 26.47 22.26
C SER A 122 -30.25 27.79 22.93
N ASN A 123 -31.24 27.84 23.84
CA ASN A 123 -31.50 28.99 24.69
C ASN A 123 -31.54 28.57 26.18
N PRO A 124 -30.51 28.88 27.00
CA PRO A 124 -29.35 29.72 26.72
C PRO A 124 -28.35 29.10 25.72
N PRO A 125 -27.47 29.90 25.09
CA PRO A 125 -26.48 29.38 24.14
C PRO A 125 -25.49 28.43 24.85
N TRP A 126 -25.17 27.30 24.23
CA TRP A 126 -24.14 26.39 24.75
C TRP A 126 -22.77 27.07 24.78
N ASP A 127 -21.96 26.65 25.74
CA ASP A 127 -20.53 26.92 25.69
C ASP A 127 -19.88 26.20 24.49
N THR A 128 -18.71 26.68 24.11
CA THR A 128 -17.94 26.20 22.94
C THR A 128 -17.59 24.73 23.01
N VAL A 129 -17.31 24.20 24.21
CA VAL A 129 -16.88 22.82 24.43
C VAL A 129 -18.08 21.89 24.29
N THR A 130 -19.19 22.21 24.96
CA THR A 130 -20.44 21.44 24.88
C THR A 130 -20.97 21.39 23.45
N LEU A 131 -20.95 22.51 22.73
CA LEU A 131 -21.33 22.56 21.32
C LEU A 131 -20.44 21.64 20.47
N GLY A 132 -19.12 21.75 20.60
CA GLY A 132 -18.19 20.92 19.83
C GLY A 132 -18.38 19.42 20.09
N LEU A 133 -18.61 19.03 21.35
CA LEU A 133 -18.89 17.63 21.74
C LEU A 133 -20.21 17.13 21.15
N LEU A 134 -21.28 17.94 21.25
CA LEU A 134 -22.60 17.63 20.71
C LEU A 134 -22.54 17.39 19.19
N MET A 135 -21.91 18.31 18.46
CA MET A 135 -21.84 18.17 17.01
C MET A 135 -21.04 16.94 16.61
N ARG A 136 -19.90 16.69 17.26
CA ARG A 136 -19.12 15.48 17.04
C ARG A 136 -19.95 14.23 17.33
N LEU A 137 -20.70 14.21 18.44
CA LEU A 137 -21.54 13.09 18.84
C LEU A 137 -22.63 12.82 17.80
N TYR A 138 -23.42 13.82 17.43
CA TYR A 138 -24.55 13.63 16.51
C TYR A 138 -24.11 13.30 15.07
N ILE A 139 -23.03 13.92 14.60
CA ILE A 139 -22.49 13.66 13.26
C ILE A 139 -21.86 12.26 13.21
N LEU A 140 -21.07 11.89 14.23
CA LEU A 140 -20.51 10.54 14.31
C LEU A 140 -21.60 9.49 14.48
N GLN A 141 -22.62 9.73 15.31
CA GLN A 141 -23.74 8.79 15.52
C GLN A 141 -24.54 8.57 14.22
N ALA A 142 -24.78 9.62 13.43
CA ALA A 142 -25.39 9.48 12.11
C ALA A 142 -24.53 8.68 11.12
N HIS A 143 -23.19 8.72 11.26
CA HIS A 143 -22.25 8.07 10.34
C HIS A 143 -21.70 6.71 10.81
N GLU A 144 -21.69 6.43 12.11
CA GLU A 144 -21.12 5.21 12.69
C GLU A 144 -22.07 4.01 12.45
N GLU A 145 -23.39 4.24 12.44
CA GLU A 145 -24.39 3.28 11.93
C GLU A 145 -24.13 2.92 10.45
N LEU A 146 -23.77 3.90 9.60
CA LEU A 146 -23.39 3.67 8.20
C LEU A 146 -22.08 2.88 8.05
N ARG A 147 -21.15 3.04 9.00
CA ARG A 147 -19.85 2.33 9.01
C ARG A 147 -19.98 0.88 9.47
N ARG A 148 -20.81 0.60 10.49
CA ARG A 148 -21.04 -0.78 10.99
C ARG A 148 -21.65 -1.69 9.92
N VAL A 149 -22.60 -1.21 9.13
CA VAL A 149 -23.19 -1.98 8.01
C VAL A 149 -22.18 -2.24 6.88
N ARG A 150 -21.16 -1.38 6.73
CA ARG A 150 -20.15 -1.48 5.66
C ARG A 150 -18.99 -2.43 5.99
N GLN A 151 -18.80 -2.81 7.26
CA GLN A 151 -17.77 -3.78 7.64
C GLN A 151 -17.98 -5.18 7.06
N GLU A 152 -19.19 -5.51 6.56
CA GLU A 152 -19.44 -6.74 5.80
C GLU A 152 -19.22 -6.59 4.28
N LEU A 153 -19.02 -5.37 3.77
CA LEU A 153 -18.74 -5.08 2.36
C LEU A 153 -17.38 -4.39 2.23
N THR A 154 -16.32 -5.11 2.58
CA THR A 154 -14.94 -4.74 2.27
C THR A 154 -14.70 -4.89 0.77
N LYS A 155 -15.19 -3.94 -0.02
CA LYS A 155 -14.71 -3.49 -1.34
C LYS A 155 -15.76 -2.53 -1.91
N GLN A 156 -15.31 -1.33 -2.20
CA GLN A 156 -15.98 -0.27 -2.98
C GLN A 156 -16.80 0.78 -2.21
N ASP A 157 -16.38 2.02 -2.45
CA ASP A 157 -16.95 3.32 -2.12
C ASP A 157 -17.12 3.64 -0.63
N THR A 158 -16.05 4.08 0.03
CA THR A 158 -16.14 4.88 1.25
C THR A 158 -16.32 6.37 0.91
N ASN A 159 -17.23 7.03 1.64
CA ASN A 159 -17.39 8.49 1.82
C ASN A 159 -18.42 9.23 0.93
N GLN A 160 -19.57 9.52 1.54
CA GLN A 160 -20.52 10.56 1.10
C GLN A 160 -20.90 11.45 2.30
N ALA A 161 -19.91 12.03 2.98
CA ALA A 161 -20.13 13.03 4.03
C ALA A 161 -20.12 14.47 3.51
N GLY A 162 -19.75 14.67 2.23
CA GLY A 162 -19.61 16.00 1.60
C GLY A 162 -20.91 16.79 1.44
N TYR A 163 -22.02 16.29 1.98
CA TYR A 163 -23.31 16.94 1.95
C TYR A 163 -23.88 17.21 3.34
N LEU A 164 -23.03 17.12 4.36
CA LEU A 164 -23.39 17.51 5.71
C LEU A 164 -23.04 18.99 5.89
N TYR A 165 -24.08 19.77 6.16
CA TYR A 165 -23.97 21.18 6.47
C TYR A 165 -24.50 21.38 7.88
N ALA A 166 -23.84 22.21 8.67
CA ALA A 166 -24.31 22.51 10.02
C ALA A 166 -24.33 24.02 10.23
N ILE A 167 -25.46 24.58 10.65
CA ILE A 167 -25.52 25.97 11.14
C ILE A 167 -25.82 25.97 12.62
N PHE A 168 -25.00 26.67 13.37
CA PHE A 168 -25.24 26.95 14.77
C PHE A 168 -25.82 28.36 14.92
N ILE A 169 -26.88 28.47 15.69
CA ILE A 169 -27.54 29.74 15.96
C ILE A 169 -27.20 30.18 17.37
N THR A 170 -26.63 31.36 17.52
CA THR A 170 -26.17 31.89 18.82
C THR A 170 -26.33 33.40 18.93
N GLU A 171 -26.44 33.90 20.16
CA GLU A 171 -26.47 35.35 20.46
C GLU A 171 -25.08 35.88 20.83
N ASN A 172 -24.23 35.02 21.40
CA ASN A 172 -23.01 35.46 22.07
C ASN A 172 -21.85 35.59 21.08
N GLN A 173 -21.16 36.73 21.03
CA GLN A 173 -19.97 36.93 20.19
C GLN A 173 -18.66 36.40 20.83
N ASN A 174 -18.71 35.87 22.06
CA ASN A 174 -17.54 35.37 22.80
C ASN A 174 -16.81 34.17 22.15
N PHE A 175 -17.31 33.64 21.02
CA PHE A 175 -16.65 32.58 20.24
C PHE A 175 -15.37 33.04 19.54
N PHE A 176 -15.21 34.36 19.36
CA PHE A 176 -14.06 34.93 18.67
C PHE A 176 -12.96 35.32 19.65
N LYS A 177 -11.71 35.18 19.21
CA LYS A 177 -10.56 35.82 19.87
C LYS A 177 -10.70 37.34 19.68
N ASP A 178 -10.18 38.16 20.60
CA ASP A 178 -10.17 39.65 20.57
C ASP A 178 -9.35 40.25 19.39
N GLY A 179 -9.59 39.74 18.19
CA GLY A 179 -8.92 40.13 16.96
C GLY A 179 -9.54 41.40 16.40
N LYS A 180 -8.68 42.30 15.93
CA LYS A 180 -9.09 43.49 15.18
C LYS A 180 -9.92 43.05 13.97
N VAL A 181 -11.20 43.40 14.01
CA VAL A 181 -12.12 43.24 12.89
C VAL A 181 -11.67 44.20 11.78
N SER A 182 -10.90 43.70 10.82
CA SER A 182 -10.50 44.47 9.63
C SER A 182 -11.70 44.58 8.69
N ARG A 183 -12.25 45.79 8.56
CA ARG A 183 -13.46 46.08 7.80
C ARG A 183 -13.10 46.38 6.35
N GLN A 184 -12.93 45.33 5.55
CA GLN A 184 -12.79 45.44 4.10
C GLN A 184 -14.08 44.90 3.44
N LYS A 185 -14.91 45.79 2.89
CA LYS A 185 -16.08 45.48 2.03
C LYS A 185 -17.00 44.35 2.56
N SER A 186 -17.97 44.66 3.42
CA SER A 186 -19.10 43.77 3.85
C SER A 186 -18.77 42.39 4.45
N GLN A 187 -17.50 42.01 4.48
CA GLN A 187 -16.99 40.75 4.98
C GLN A 187 -16.05 41.04 6.15
N TYR A 188 -16.06 40.14 7.14
CA TYR A 188 -15.16 40.20 8.28
C TYR A 188 -14.53 38.84 8.48
N LEU A 189 -13.23 38.81 8.77
CA LEU A 189 -12.53 37.58 9.14
C LEU A 189 -12.59 37.41 10.64
N ALA A 190 -13.00 36.23 11.08
CA ALA A 190 -13.11 35.92 12.49
C ALA A 190 -12.40 34.59 12.79
N TYR A 191 -11.67 34.57 13.91
CA TYR A 191 -10.90 33.40 14.33
C TYR A 191 -11.55 32.78 15.56
N LEU A 192 -11.85 31.49 15.47
CA LEU A 192 -12.31 30.72 16.61
C LEU A 192 -11.19 30.64 17.66
N ARG A 193 -11.56 30.69 18.94
CA ARG A 193 -10.60 30.46 20.02
C ARG A 193 -10.00 29.03 19.91
N PRO A 194 -8.71 28.86 20.23
CA PRO A 194 -8.01 27.59 20.00
C PRO A 194 -8.54 26.43 20.85
N ASP A 195 -9.14 26.69 22.01
CA ASP A 195 -9.83 25.70 22.86
C ASP A 195 -11.04 25.04 22.17
N ILE A 196 -11.48 25.56 21.02
CA ILE A 196 -12.61 25.06 20.22
C ILE A 196 -12.14 24.00 19.20
N PHE A 197 -11.21 23.12 19.60
CA PHE A 197 -10.66 22.05 18.75
C PHE A 197 -11.72 21.08 18.21
N LEU A 198 -12.88 20.96 18.87
CA LEU A 198 -13.92 19.99 18.52
C LEU A 198 -14.80 20.39 17.32
N LEU A 199 -14.89 21.69 17.00
CA LEU A 199 -15.59 22.17 15.79
C LEU A 199 -14.76 21.94 14.51
N SER A 200 -13.46 21.63 14.64
CA SER A 200 -12.54 21.46 13.51
C SER A 200 -12.88 20.26 12.62
N VAL A 201 -13.68 19.31 13.09
CA VAL A 201 -13.97 18.05 12.39
C VAL A 201 -15.04 18.20 11.30
N ILE A 202 -15.83 19.28 11.31
CA ILE A 202 -16.95 19.47 10.38
C ILE A 202 -16.48 20.34 9.22
N PRO A 203 -16.55 19.84 7.96
CA PRO A 203 -16.03 20.59 6.82
C PRO A 203 -16.91 21.79 6.47
N ASN A 204 -18.24 21.65 6.50
CA ASN A 204 -19.17 22.70 6.10
C ASN A 204 -20.05 23.15 7.26
N PHE A 205 -19.51 23.96 8.18
CA PHE A 205 -20.31 24.56 9.26
C PHE A 205 -20.32 26.09 9.21
N GLY A 206 -21.40 26.68 9.71
CA GLY A 206 -21.55 28.11 9.89
C GLY A 206 -22.10 28.45 11.28
N LEU A 207 -21.82 29.66 11.73
CA LEU A 207 -22.36 30.29 12.93
C LEU A 207 -23.23 31.46 12.49
N LEU A 208 -24.53 31.34 12.68
CA LEU A 208 -25.50 32.40 12.48
C LEU A 208 -25.72 33.14 13.80
N PHE A 209 -25.23 34.37 13.87
CA PHE A 209 -25.41 35.25 15.01
C PHE A 209 -26.74 36.00 14.85
N LEU A 210 -27.67 35.74 15.76
CA LEU A 210 -28.91 36.48 15.89
C LEU A 210 -28.78 37.39 17.10
N SER A 211 -28.79 38.71 16.87
CA SER A 211 -28.71 39.67 17.97
C SER A 211 -30.07 39.83 18.65
N GLY A 212 -30.07 39.94 19.98
CA GLY A 212 -31.24 40.39 20.75
C GLY A 212 -31.50 41.90 20.61
N LYS A 213 -30.52 42.66 20.11
CA LYS A 213 -30.62 44.11 19.83
C LYS A 213 -30.63 44.31 18.30
N MET A 214 -31.15 45.45 17.81
CA MET A 214 -31.28 45.78 16.36
C MET A 214 -29.96 45.84 15.56
N GLU A 215 -28.85 45.36 16.11
CA GLU A 215 -27.56 45.20 15.43
C GLU A 215 -27.68 43.98 14.50
N GLY A 216 -27.64 44.23 13.18
CA GLY A 216 -27.99 43.26 12.15
C GLY A 216 -27.34 41.87 12.25
N GLU A 217 -27.97 40.92 11.58
CA GLU A 217 -27.58 39.51 11.59
C GLU A 217 -26.21 39.28 10.91
N ILE A 218 -25.40 38.39 11.48
CA ILE A 218 -24.09 38.04 10.93
C ILE A 218 -24.03 36.53 10.75
N LEU A 219 -23.69 36.06 9.54
CA LEU A 219 -23.41 34.64 9.28
C LEU A 219 -21.92 34.46 9.04
N CYS A 220 -21.26 33.74 9.93
CA CYS A 220 -19.86 33.36 9.84
C CYS A 220 -19.73 31.92 9.36
N ILE A 221 -19.13 31.70 8.20
CA ILE A 221 -19.03 30.38 7.59
C ILE A 221 -17.59 29.92 7.64
N ALA A 222 -17.37 28.67 8.04
CA ALA A 222 -16.06 28.06 7.96
C ALA A 222 -15.68 27.93 6.48
N THR A 223 -14.59 28.59 6.10
CA THR A 223 -14.04 28.38 4.77
C THR A 223 -13.50 26.96 4.69
N GLY A 224 -13.92 26.21 3.68
CA GLY A 224 -13.36 24.87 3.42
C GLY A 224 -11.87 24.87 3.10
N GLN A 225 -11.25 26.04 2.96
CA GLN A 225 -9.80 26.18 2.80
C GLN A 225 -9.06 25.88 4.10
N GLU A 226 -8.05 25.04 3.92
CA GLU A 226 -7.07 24.58 4.89
C GLU A 226 -6.73 25.59 5.98
N SER A 227 -7.33 25.37 7.13
CA SER A 227 -6.71 25.74 8.38
C SER A 227 -6.40 24.44 9.09
N TYR A 228 -5.16 24.29 9.54
CA TYR A 228 -4.79 23.30 10.55
C TYR A 228 -5.91 23.24 11.61
N PRO A 229 -6.28 22.07 12.17
CA PRO A 229 -7.41 21.92 13.11
C PRO A 229 -7.36 22.84 14.35
N ILE A 230 -6.27 23.60 14.50
CA ILE A 230 -5.92 24.50 15.58
C ILE A 230 -6.46 25.93 15.38
N GLN A 231 -6.68 26.41 14.14
CA GLN A 231 -7.16 27.78 13.89
C GLN A 231 -8.05 27.89 12.64
N LYS A 232 -9.34 27.55 12.75
CA LYS A 232 -10.28 27.77 11.64
C LYS A 232 -10.63 29.25 11.47
N GLN A 233 -10.37 29.76 10.27
CA GLN A 233 -10.81 31.08 9.83
C GLN A 233 -12.27 31.00 9.37
N LEU A 234 -13.13 31.87 9.92
CA LEU A 234 -14.50 32.04 9.46
C LEU A 234 -14.60 33.32 8.64
N ILE A 235 -15.31 33.26 7.52
CA ILE A 235 -15.73 34.47 6.79
C ILE A 235 -17.13 34.83 7.25
N CYS A 236 -17.24 35.99 7.89
CA CYS A 236 -18.48 36.56 8.37
C CYS A 236 -19.07 37.55 7.37
N HIS A 237 -20.36 37.41 7.10
CA HIS A 237 -21.12 38.28 6.21
C HIS A 237 -22.25 38.95 6.98
N SER A 238 -22.39 40.26 6.82
CA SER A 238 -23.52 41.03 7.39
C SER A 238 -24.82 40.86 6.59
N ARG A 239 -24.81 40.04 5.53
CA ARG A 239 -25.97 39.68 4.71
C ARG A 239 -26.09 38.15 4.68
N PRO A 240 -26.60 37.54 5.78
CA PRO A 240 -26.59 36.10 5.98
C PRO A 240 -27.26 35.32 4.85
N HIS A 241 -28.34 35.83 4.26
CA HIS A 241 -29.04 35.14 3.16
C HIS A 241 -28.17 34.95 1.92
N MET A 242 -27.47 36.00 1.46
CA MET A 242 -26.58 35.86 0.28
C MET A 242 -25.39 34.95 0.58
N ALA A 243 -24.83 35.03 1.79
CA ALA A 243 -23.77 34.13 2.20
C ALA A 243 -24.27 32.68 2.31
N LEU A 244 -25.47 32.47 2.84
CA LEU A 244 -26.04 31.14 2.91
C LEU A 244 -26.21 30.53 1.52
N VAL A 245 -26.79 31.29 0.61
CA VAL A 245 -26.93 30.88 -0.78
C VAL A 245 -25.56 30.62 -1.39
N ASN A 246 -24.60 31.53 -1.27
CA ASN A 246 -23.30 31.37 -1.94
C ASN A 246 -22.49 30.17 -1.44
N TYR A 247 -22.51 29.89 -0.14
CA TYR A 247 -21.67 28.87 0.49
C TYR A 247 -22.36 27.51 0.65
N PHE A 248 -23.68 27.50 0.91
CA PHE A 248 -24.45 26.28 1.14
C PHE A 248 -25.30 25.85 -0.07
N MET A 249 -25.53 26.70 -1.08
CA MET A 249 -26.11 26.24 -2.36
C MET A 249 -25.06 25.53 -3.23
N PRO A 250 -25.50 24.69 -4.20
CA PRO A 250 -24.67 23.92 -5.14
C PRO A 250 -23.58 24.63 -5.96
N SER A 251 -23.13 25.83 -5.63
CA SER A 251 -21.95 26.49 -6.23
C SER A 251 -20.73 25.56 -6.25
N TYR A 252 -20.55 24.72 -5.22
CA TYR A 252 -19.53 23.67 -5.17
C TYR A 252 -19.72 22.54 -6.20
N LEU A 253 -20.92 22.33 -6.72
CA LEU A 253 -21.24 21.29 -7.73
C LEU A 253 -20.99 21.74 -9.18
N LYS A 254 -20.60 23.01 -9.41
CA LYS A 254 -20.27 23.55 -10.74
C LYS A 254 -18.84 24.09 -10.85
N GLN A 255 -17.93 23.68 -9.96
CA GLN A 255 -16.52 24.03 -10.12
C GLN A 255 -15.91 23.15 -11.22
N ASN A 256 -15.90 23.68 -12.44
CA ASN A 256 -15.09 23.15 -13.53
C ASN A 256 -13.61 23.58 -13.41
N GLN A 257 -13.22 24.25 -12.33
CA GLN A 257 -11.86 24.73 -12.10
C GLN A 257 -11.21 23.90 -11.01
N PHE A 258 -10.04 23.33 -11.31
CA PHE A 258 -9.24 22.54 -10.36
C PHE A 258 -7.81 23.05 -10.37
N GLN A 259 -7.13 22.96 -9.23
CA GLN A 259 -5.69 23.10 -9.18
C GLN A 259 -5.02 21.73 -9.13
N LEU A 260 -3.76 21.65 -9.55
CA LEU A 260 -2.95 20.46 -9.34
C LEU A 260 -2.21 20.56 -8.01
N ALA A 261 -2.11 19.43 -7.29
CA ALA A 261 -1.26 19.36 -6.11
C ALA A 261 0.21 19.64 -6.47
N ARG A 262 0.96 20.20 -5.53
CA ARG A 262 2.36 20.62 -5.74
C ARG A 262 3.27 19.46 -6.15
N ASP A 263 2.97 18.27 -5.65
CA ASP A 263 3.66 17.01 -5.89
C ASP A 263 3.04 16.18 -7.01
N PHE A 264 2.11 16.76 -7.80
CA PHE A 264 1.49 16.05 -8.91
C PHE A 264 2.57 15.61 -9.92
N PRO A 265 2.62 14.31 -10.30
CA PRO A 265 3.64 13.79 -11.19
C PRO A 265 3.78 14.60 -12.48
N GLY A 266 5.00 15.02 -12.80
CA GLY A 266 5.32 15.71 -14.06
C GLY A 266 5.31 17.24 -13.97
N LEU A 267 4.79 17.82 -12.89
CA LEU A 267 4.98 19.25 -12.61
C LEU A 267 6.42 19.50 -12.14
N ARG A 268 7.09 20.48 -12.77
CA ARG A 268 8.39 20.99 -12.31
C ARG A 268 8.20 22.44 -11.87
N GLU A 269 8.59 22.77 -10.63
CA GLU A 269 8.43 24.12 -10.05
C GLU A 269 9.03 25.23 -10.92
N ASN A 270 10.05 24.92 -11.73
CA ASN A 270 10.79 25.92 -12.52
C ASN A 270 10.35 26.05 -13.98
N ASN A 271 9.35 25.30 -14.44
CA ASN A 271 8.85 25.43 -15.82
C ASN A 271 7.35 25.74 -15.83
N PRO A 272 6.95 27.02 -15.73
CA PRO A 272 5.55 27.43 -15.73
C PRO A 272 4.86 27.16 -17.06
N TYR A 273 5.61 26.88 -18.13
CA TYR A 273 5.06 26.47 -19.40
C TYR A 273 4.80 24.96 -19.39
N LEU A 274 3.51 24.62 -19.36
CA LEU A 274 2.99 23.31 -19.75
C LEU A 274 3.28 23.10 -21.25
N GLY A 275 4.55 22.90 -21.61
CA GLY A 275 4.94 22.50 -22.96
C GLY A 275 4.25 21.19 -23.34
N MET A 276 4.15 20.89 -24.65
CA MET A 276 3.49 19.68 -25.18
C MET A 276 3.73 18.45 -24.29
N VAL A 277 2.72 18.09 -23.51
CA VAL A 277 2.76 16.92 -22.63
C VAL A 277 2.60 15.71 -23.55
N THR A 278 3.71 15.11 -23.93
CA THR A 278 3.67 13.87 -24.71
C THR A 278 3.19 12.72 -23.83
N GLN A 279 2.38 11.81 -24.39
CA GLN A 279 1.90 10.57 -23.75
C GLN A 279 3.01 9.76 -23.05
N THR A 280 4.25 9.88 -23.52
CA THR A 280 5.39 9.06 -23.11
C THR A 280 6.23 9.65 -21.98
N SER A 281 5.98 10.90 -21.56
CA SER A 281 6.77 11.56 -20.51
C SER A 281 6.07 11.65 -19.17
N ASN A 282 4.73 11.73 -19.15
CA ASN A 282 3.94 11.71 -17.93
C ASN A 282 2.49 11.27 -18.20
N ALA A 283 2.14 10.03 -17.89
CA ALA A 283 0.81 9.49 -18.18
C ALA A 283 -0.28 10.20 -17.38
N ALA A 284 -0.02 10.51 -16.10
CA ALA A 284 -0.98 11.17 -15.23
C ALA A 284 -1.37 12.56 -15.74
N LEU A 285 -0.38 13.40 -16.05
CA LEU A 285 -0.62 14.74 -16.58
C LEU A 285 -1.27 14.69 -17.97
N PHE A 286 -0.85 13.76 -18.83
CA PHE A 286 -1.46 13.56 -20.15
C PHE A 286 -2.95 13.19 -20.02
N LEU A 287 -3.27 12.18 -19.21
CA LEU A 287 -4.64 11.76 -18.94
C LEU A 287 -5.51 12.91 -18.46
N LEU A 288 -4.98 13.72 -17.55
CA LEU A 288 -5.71 14.81 -16.97
C LEU A 288 -5.94 15.95 -17.98
N MET A 289 -4.90 16.39 -18.67
CA MET A 289 -4.95 17.56 -19.56
C MET A 289 -5.56 17.27 -20.92
N GLU A 290 -5.31 16.10 -21.51
CA GLU A 290 -5.70 15.78 -22.89
C GLU A 290 -7.00 14.97 -22.97
N ILE A 291 -7.35 14.23 -21.91
CA ILE A 291 -8.53 13.36 -21.90
C ILE A 291 -9.60 13.87 -20.94
N LEU A 292 -9.28 14.02 -19.66
CA LEU A 292 -10.27 14.39 -18.64
C LEU A 292 -10.71 15.85 -18.76
N ALA A 293 -9.77 16.79 -18.87
CA ALA A 293 -10.09 18.21 -18.90
C ALA A 293 -10.99 18.57 -20.10
N PRO A 294 -10.70 18.15 -21.35
CA PRO A 294 -11.56 18.48 -22.49
C PRO A 294 -12.91 17.77 -22.40
N SER A 295 -12.93 16.48 -22.01
CA SER A 295 -14.19 15.71 -21.91
C SER A 295 -15.13 16.20 -20.80
N CYS A 296 -14.58 16.82 -19.76
CA CYS A 296 -15.34 17.34 -18.62
C CYS A 296 -15.51 18.87 -18.66
N ASN A 297 -14.93 19.55 -19.66
CA ASN A 297 -14.84 21.01 -19.76
C ASN A 297 -14.21 21.64 -18.50
N LEU A 298 -13.05 21.11 -18.08
CA LEU A 298 -12.30 21.57 -16.91
C LEU A 298 -11.25 22.61 -17.29
N SER A 299 -11.08 23.59 -16.43
CA SER A 299 -9.95 24.51 -16.42
C SER A 299 -9.02 24.10 -15.29
N ILE A 300 -7.77 23.79 -15.64
CA ILE A 300 -6.77 23.30 -14.69
C ILE A 300 -5.74 24.40 -14.47
N ILE A 301 -5.53 24.76 -13.20
CA ILE A 301 -4.48 25.69 -12.78
C ILE A 301 -3.30 24.83 -12.29
N PRO A 302 -2.17 24.81 -13.01
CA PRO A 302 -1.09 23.85 -12.73
C PRO A 302 -0.32 24.17 -11.46
N PHE A 303 -0.23 25.44 -11.07
CA PHE A 303 0.53 25.84 -9.89
C PHE A 303 0.00 27.13 -9.29
N CYS A 304 0.17 27.23 -7.97
CA CYS A 304 -0.28 28.33 -7.16
C CYS A 304 0.88 28.82 -6.28
N HIS A 305 1.40 30.03 -6.56
CA HIS A 305 2.61 30.55 -5.92
C HIS A 305 2.39 31.04 -4.48
N SER A 306 1.17 31.47 -4.13
CA SER A 306 0.86 32.08 -2.84
C SER A 306 -0.48 31.59 -2.33
N ALA A 307 -0.53 31.14 -1.09
CA ALA A 307 -1.78 30.75 -0.41
C ALA A 307 -2.81 31.90 -0.32
N LEU A 308 -2.38 33.15 -0.55
CA LEU A 308 -3.24 34.33 -0.53
C LEU A 308 -3.92 34.63 -1.88
N ASP A 309 -3.51 33.98 -2.98
CA ASP A 309 -4.19 34.14 -4.27
C ASP A 309 -5.52 33.36 -4.21
N GLU A 310 -6.62 34.03 -4.59
CA GLU A 310 -7.96 33.44 -4.64
C GLU A 310 -7.99 32.19 -5.53
N LYS A 311 -7.11 32.12 -6.54
CA LYS A 311 -6.97 30.92 -7.38
C LYS A 311 -6.46 29.68 -6.63
N CYS A 312 -5.84 29.87 -5.47
CA CYS A 312 -5.32 28.79 -4.64
C CYS A 312 -6.36 28.20 -3.69
N SER A 313 -7.58 28.76 -3.72
CA SER A 313 -8.77 28.18 -3.07
C SER A 313 -9.47 27.13 -3.90
N LEU A 314 -8.97 26.82 -5.09
CA LEU A 314 -9.58 25.84 -5.97
C LEU A 314 -9.40 24.41 -5.43
N PRO A 315 -10.36 23.51 -5.69
CA PRO A 315 -10.21 22.11 -5.34
C PRO A 315 -9.00 21.51 -6.05
N ALA A 316 -8.16 20.78 -5.30
CA ALA A 316 -6.99 20.14 -5.83
C ALA A 316 -7.28 18.74 -6.41
N ILE A 317 -6.53 18.39 -7.45
CA ILE A 317 -6.39 17.01 -7.93
C ILE A 317 -4.96 16.55 -7.61
N SER A 318 -4.85 15.42 -6.94
CA SER A 318 -3.59 14.79 -6.57
C SER A 318 -3.53 13.38 -7.17
N ALA A 319 -2.35 12.94 -7.61
CA ALA A 319 -2.15 11.63 -8.23
C ALA A 319 -0.99 10.89 -7.56
N GLY A 320 -1.09 9.56 -7.49
CA GLY A 320 -0.08 8.74 -6.85
C GLY A 320 -0.14 8.77 -5.31
N GLU A 321 -1.25 9.22 -4.74
CA GLU A 321 -1.42 9.29 -3.29
C GLU A 321 -1.62 7.90 -2.67
N THR A 322 -1.18 7.77 -1.42
CA THR A 322 -1.39 6.58 -0.58
C THR A 322 -2.48 6.85 0.49
N PRO A 323 -3.09 5.79 1.07
CA PRO A 323 -4.10 5.86 2.13
C PRO A 323 -3.77 6.79 3.29
N MET A 324 -2.48 6.99 3.59
CA MET A 324 -2.03 7.91 4.63
C MET A 324 -2.57 9.33 4.45
N PHE A 325 -2.61 9.84 3.21
CA PHE A 325 -3.18 11.14 2.90
C PHE A 325 -4.70 11.09 2.80
N TRP A 326 -5.25 9.96 2.36
CA TRP A 326 -6.69 9.79 2.25
C TRP A 326 -7.40 9.94 3.57
N ASP A 327 -6.85 9.37 4.66
CA ASP A 327 -7.44 9.50 5.99
C ASP A 327 -7.49 10.96 6.48
N MET A 328 -6.55 11.81 6.04
CA MET A 328 -6.55 13.24 6.37
C MET A 328 -7.64 14.01 5.60
N TYR A 329 -7.93 13.63 4.36
CA TYR A 329 -8.82 14.37 3.45
C TYR A 329 -10.14 13.65 3.12
N HIS A 330 -10.46 12.54 3.78
CA HIS A 330 -11.57 11.67 3.39
C HIS A 330 -12.96 12.34 3.45
N TRP A 331 -13.08 13.46 4.16
CA TRP A 331 -14.31 14.24 4.28
C TRP A 331 -14.52 15.24 3.14
N THR A 332 -13.43 15.74 2.55
CA THR A 332 -13.44 16.81 1.53
C THR A 332 -13.11 16.31 0.13
N SER A 333 -12.69 15.05 -0.01
CA SER A 333 -12.20 14.50 -1.26
C SER A 333 -12.73 13.12 -1.55
N THR A 334 -12.82 12.81 -2.84
CA THR A 334 -13.05 11.46 -3.34
C THR A 334 -11.73 10.85 -3.76
N ASN A 335 -11.41 9.71 -3.16
CA ASN A 335 -10.26 8.91 -3.54
C ASN A 335 -10.68 7.83 -4.53
N VAL A 336 -9.99 7.77 -5.66
CA VAL A 336 -10.16 6.71 -6.66
C VAL A 336 -8.89 5.87 -6.66
N VAL A 337 -9.00 4.69 -6.05
CA VAL A 337 -7.93 3.69 -6.03
C VAL A 337 -7.80 3.07 -7.41
N PHE A 338 -6.61 3.07 -7.99
CA PHE A 338 -6.36 2.45 -9.29
C PHE A 338 -5.41 1.26 -9.21
N GLY A 339 -4.68 1.09 -8.11
CA GLY A 339 -3.72 -0.01 -8.01
C GLY A 339 -3.16 -0.22 -6.61
N GLU A 340 -2.27 -1.20 -6.53
CA GLU A 340 -1.50 -1.52 -5.34
C GLU A 340 -0.03 -1.23 -5.63
N LYS A 341 0.66 -0.59 -4.68
CA LYS A 341 2.11 -0.43 -4.73
C LYS A 341 2.76 -1.64 -4.09
N ASP A 342 3.17 -2.56 -4.95
CA ASP A 342 3.91 -3.74 -4.56
C ASP A 342 5.39 -3.57 -4.90
N LEU A 343 6.25 -3.79 -3.91
CA LEU A 343 7.69 -3.77 -4.12
C LEU A 343 8.18 -5.18 -4.45
N HIS A 344 9.05 -5.25 -5.45
CA HIS A 344 9.84 -6.41 -5.81
C HIS A 344 11.32 -6.06 -5.70
N PHE A 345 12.18 -7.07 -5.64
CA PHE A 345 13.62 -6.84 -5.70
C PHE A 345 14.27 -7.62 -6.84
N LEU A 346 15.28 -7.00 -7.45
CA LEU A 346 16.13 -7.54 -8.49
C LEU A 346 17.50 -7.88 -7.89
N THR A 347 18.01 -9.08 -8.16
CA THR A 347 19.36 -9.47 -7.77
C THR A 347 19.95 -10.51 -8.71
N CYS A 348 21.26 -10.62 -8.73
CA CYS A 348 21.96 -11.81 -9.26
C CYS A 348 22.71 -12.58 -8.17
N TYR A 349 22.62 -12.15 -6.91
CA TYR A 349 23.17 -12.90 -5.80
C TYR A 349 22.50 -14.26 -5.75
N SER A 350 23.32 -15.28 -5.59
CA SER A 350 22.84 -16.63 -5.40
C SER A 350 23.69 -17.37 -4.39
N LYS A 351 23.03 -18.21 -3.59
CA LYS A 351 23.69 -19.09 -2.65
C LYS A 351 23.81 -20.47 -3.27
N LYS A 352 25.03 -21.00 -3.27
CA LYS A 352 25.27 -22.41 -3.57
C LYS A 352 24.76 -23.22 -2.39
N LYS A 353 23.79 -24.11 -2.63
CA LYS A 353 23.34 -25.07 -1.60
C LYS A 353 24.17 -26.33 -1.75
N THR A 354 25.20 -26.48 -0.93
CA THR A 354 25.89 -27.75 -0.74
C THR A 354 25.04 -28.62 0.18
N SER A 355 24.23 -29.50 -0.41
CA SER A 355 23.42 -30.46 0.35
C SER A 355 23.77 -31.88 -0.02
N PHE A 356 23.95 -32.71 1.00
CA PHE A 356 24.06 -34.16 0.85
C PHE A 356 22.78 -34.82 0.33
N ASP A 357 21.67 -34.05 0.22
CA ASP A 357 20.44 -34.44 -0.47
C ASP A 357 20.71 -35.07 -1.85
N LEU A 358 21.81 -34.69 -2.50
CA LEU A 358 22.23 -35.24 -3.79
C LEU A 358 22.41 -36.78 -3.79
N TYR A 359 22.77 -37.38 -2.66
CA TYR A 359 22.92 -38.84 -2.54
C TYR A 359 21.62 -39.56 -2.23
N ILE A 360 20.64 -38.87 -1.63
CA ILE A 360 19.37 -39.46 -1.20
C ILE A 360 18.28 -39.28 -2.27
N LYS A 361 18.27 -38.11 -2.94
CA LYS A 361 17.32 -37.75 -4.00
C LYS A 361 17.27 -38.60 -5.27
N PRO A 362 18.33 -39.36 -5.68
CA PRO A 362 18.26 -40.14 -6.91
C PRO A 362 17.06 -41.08 -6.95
N PHE A 363 16.63 -41.56 -5.78
CA PHE A 363 15.44 -42.37 -5.62
C PHE A 363 14.46 -41.68 -4.68
N ASP A 364 13.19 -41.65 -5.08
CA ASP A 364 12.11 -41.21 -4.21
C ASP A 364 11.97 -42.14 -3.00
N PHE A 365 11.39 -41.61 -1.92
CA PHE A 365 11.15 -42.37 -0.69
C PHE A 365 10.44 -43.71 -0.95
N TYR A 366 9.47 -43.74 -1.85
CA TYR A 366 8.77 -44.97 -2.24
C TYR A 366 9.69 -46.02 -2.87
N THR A 367 10.64 -45.60 -3.71
CA THR A 367 11.61 -46.51 -4.33
C THR A 367 12.52 -47.15 -3.30
N TRP A 368 12.96 -46.38 -2.28
CA TRP A 368 13.71 -46.92 -1.15
C TRP A 368 12.91 -47.95 -0.35
N MET A 369 11.64 -47.67 -0.07
CA MET A 369 10.75 -48.60 0.62
C MET A 369 10.51 -49.87 -0.20
N CYS A 370 10.31 -49.75 -1.52
CA CYS A 370 10.19 -50.91 -2.42
C CYS A 370 11.47 -51.74 -2.44
N LEU A 371 12.64 -51.10 -2.51
CA LEU A 371 13.94 -51.78 -2.50
C LEU A 371 14.18 -52.55 -1.20
N LEU A 372 13.85 -51.93 -0.05
CA LEU A 372 13.87 -52.61 1.25
C LEU A 372 12.92 -53.81 1.26
N GLY A 373 11.70 -53.62 0.74
CA GLY A 373 10.72 -54.70 0.57
C GLY A 373 11.25 -55.85 -0.30
N CYS A 374 11.90 -55.56 -1.43
CA CYS A 374 12.50 -56.55 -2.31
C CYS A 374 13.62 -57.35 -1.61
N VAL A 375 14.48 -56.67 -0.84
CA VAL A 375 15.52 -57.34 -0.03
C VAL A 375 14.89 -58.28 0.99
N LEU A 376 13.88 -57.82 1.74
CA LEU A 376 13.20 -58.63 2.75
C LEU A 376 12.51 -59.86 2.13
N LEU A 377 11.79 -59.67 1.03
CA LEU A 377 11.14 -60.74 0.29
C LEU A 377 12.14 -61.76 -0.27
N LEU A 378 13.30 -61.32 -0.77
CA LEU A 378 14.36 -62.21 -1.20
C LEU A 378 14.91 -63.03 -0.02
N VAL A 379 15.19 -62.39 1.12
CA VAL A 379 15.69 -63.08 2.32
C VAL A 379 14.68 -64.12 2.80
N CYS A 380 13.39 -63.79 2.80
CA CYS A 380 12.31 -64.74 3.11
C CYS A 380 12.28 -65.91 2.11
N ALA A 381 12.37 -65.64 0.81
CA ALA A 381 12.40 -66.68 -0.22
C ALA A 381 13.62 -67.60 -0.05
N LEU A 382 14.83 -67.03 0.06
CA LEU A 382 16.08 -67.78 0.26
C LEU A 382 16.04 -68.60 1.55
N SER A 383 15.50 -68.05 2.64
CA SER A 383 15.30 -68.78 3.90
C SER A 383 14.31 -69.93 3.74
N GLY A 384 13.22 -69.73 2.98
CA GLY A 384 12.26 -70.78 2.65
C GLY A 384 12.89 -71.91 1.85
N PHE A 385 13.67 -71.59 0.81
CA PHE A 385 14.43 -72.55 0.01
C PHE A 385 15.46 -73.31 0.86
N ALA A 386 16.20 -72.61 1.72
CA ALA A 386 17.18 -73.22 2.62
C ALA A 386 16.51 -74.16 3.63
N SER A 387 15.36 -73.76 4.19
CA SER A 387 14.58 -74.60 5.09
C SER A 387 14.08 -75.87 4.39
N LEU A 388 13.53 -75.75 3.18
CA LEU A 388 13.07 -76.89 2.39
C LEU A 388 14.22 -77.84 2.03
N ALA A 389 15.38 -77.30 1.64
CA ALA A 389 16.56 -78.09 1.35
C ALA A 389 17.12 -78.79 2.60
N SER A 390 17.09 -78.12 3.76
CA SER A 390 17.57 -78.70 5.03
C SER A 390 16.76 -79.91 5.47
N LEU A 391 15.45 -79.92 5.20
CA LEU A 391 14.59 -81.09 5.46
C LEU A 391 15.00 -82.31 4.62
N ASN A 392 15.52 -82.09 3.40
CA ASN A 392 15.90 -83.17 2.50
C ASN A 392 17.35 -83.65 2.67
N LEU A 393 18.28 -82.79 3.10
CA LEU A 393 19.72 -83.09 3.14
C LEU A 393 20.32 -83.14 4.56
N GLY A 394 19.57 -82.86 5.62
CA GLY A 394 20.07 -82.93 7.00
C GLY A 394 21.15 -81.89 7.35
N THR A 395 21.28 -80.83 6.55
CA THR A 395 22.28 -79.77 6.74
C THR A 395 21.85 -78.73 7.78
N SER A 396 22.84 -78.13 8.46
CA SER A 396 22.62 -77.06 9.44
C SER A 396 21.93 -75.83 8.82
N ARG A 397 20.94 -75.26 9.50
CA ARG A 397 20.23 -74.06 9.05
C ARG A 397 21.19 -72.87 8.90
N LEU A 398 21.22 -72.25 7.71
CA LEU A 398 21.85 -70.94 7.55
C LEU A 398 21.09 -69.89 8.37
N GLY A 399 21.82 -69.03 9.07
CA GLY A 399 21.22 -67.91 9.82
C GLY A 399 20.60 -66.87 8.88
N LEU A 400 19.41 -66.37 9.23
CA LEU A 400 18.69 -65.31 8.50
C LEU A 400 19.55 -64.04 8.29
N SER A 401 20.39 -63.71 9.29
CA SER A 401 21.31 -62.58 9.24
C SER A 401 22.35 -62.73 8.13
N ALA A 402 22.92 -63.93 7.93
CA ALA A 402 23.90 -64.17 6.88
C ALA A 402 23.29 -64.00 5.47
N LEU A 403 22.05 -64.46 5.28
CA LEU A 403 21.30 -64.26 4.03
C LEU A 403 20.97 -62.79 3.81
N GLY A 404 20.58 -62.06 4.85
CA GLY A 404 20.34 -60.61 4.79
C GLY A 404 21.59 -59.82 4.43
N PHE A 405 22.71 -60.11 5.07
CA PHE A 405 23.99 -59.48 4.74
C PHE A 405 24.44 -59.80 3.32
N TRP A 406 24.24 -61.03 2.85
CA TRP A 406 24.57 -61.39 1.48
C TRP A 406 23.69 -60.64 0.46
N ALA A 407 22.37 -60.58 0.70
CA ALA A 407 21.44 -59.84 -0.16
C ALA A 407 21.82 -58.35 -0.22
N LEU A 408 22.14 -57.75 0.92
CA LEU A 408 22.61 -56.36 0.97
C LEU A 408 23.98 -56.18 0.29
N ALA A 409 24.91 -57.12 0.48
CA ALA A 409 26.24 -57.06 -0.13
C ALA A 409 26.16 -57.11 -1.66
N THR A 410 25.31 -57.98 -2.23
CA THR A 410 25.09 -58.01 -3.68
C THR A 410 24.48 -56.72 -4.23
N LEU A 411 23.64 -56.03 -3.45
CA LEU A 411 23.10 -54.71 -3.78
C LEU A 411 24.16 -53.59 -3.67
N LEU A 412 25.29 -53.86 -3.02
CA LEU A 412 26.45 -52.98 -2.98
C LEU A 412 27.54 -53.40 -4.00
N ASP A 413 27.17 -54.20 -5.00
CA ASP A 413 28.07 -54.84 -5.99
C ASP A 413 29.19 -55.70 -5.35
N GLN A 414 29.00 -56.17 -4.11
CA GLN A 414 29.94 -57.06 -3.41
C GLN A 414 29.43 -58.50 -3.53
N VAL A 415 29.92 -59.23 -4.53
CA VAL A 415 29.56 -60.64 -4.74
C VAL A 415 30.60 -61.52 -4.04
N LYS A 416 30.27 -62.00 -2.84
CA LYS A 416 30.99 -63.13 -2.23
C LYS A 416 30.19 -64.41 -2.46
N GLY A 417 30.88 -65.49 -2.81
CA GLY A 417 30.30 -66.81 -2.87
C GLY A 417 29.78 -67.21 -1.49
N ILE A 418 28.53 -67.63 -1.39
CA ILE A 418 27.98 -68.15 -0.15
C ILE A 418 28.43 -69.61 -0.04
N SER A 419 29.29 -69.90 0.93
CA SER A 419 29.66 -71.27 1.26
C SER A 419 28.48 -72.01 1.89
N GLY A 420 28.19 -73.23 1.43
CA GLY A 420 27.21 -74.14 2.06
C GLY A 420 25.80 -74.16 1.47
N LEU A 421 25.54 -73.52 0.33
CA LEU A 421 24.23 -73.62 -0.35
C LEU A 421 24.12 -74.83 -1.27
N PRO A 422 22.90 -75.36 -1.46
CA PRO A 422 22.62 -76.47 -2.35
C PRO A 422 22.73 -76.01 -3.81
N THR A 423 23.93 -76.10 -4.37
CA THR A 423 24.26 -75.81 -5.78
C THR A 423 23.55 -76.71 -6.80
N LYS A 424 22.71 -77.65 -6.36
CA LYS A 424 22.01 -78.60 -7.25
C LYS A 424 20.55 -78.25 -7.52
N VAL A 425 20.01 -77.18 -6.91
CA VAL A 425 18.58 -76.83 -7.05
C VAL A 425 18.41 -75.75 -8.13
N SER A 426 17.69 -76.09 -9.20
CA SER A 426 17.54 -75.23 -10.38
C SER A 426 16.83 -73.90 -10.07
N GLY A 427 15.73 -73.95 -9.29
CA GLY A 427 14.97 -72.78 -8.88
C GLY A 427 15.77 -71.80 -8.03
N PHE A 428 16.72 -72.29 -7.24
CA PHE A 428 17.61 -71.46 -6.43
C PHE A 428 18.55 -70.62 -7.31
N HIS A 429 19.16 -71.22 -8.33
CA HIS A 429 20.00 -70.49 -9.28
C HIS A 429 19.22 -69.46 -10.08
N LEU A 430 17.98 -69.78 -10.47
CA LEU A 430 17.13 -68.83 -11.19
C LEU A 430 16.79 -67.61 -10.32
N LEU A 431 16.41 -67.84 -9.05
CA LEU A 431 16.15 -66.76 -8.11
C LEU A 431 17.38 -65.87 -7.88
N LEU A 432 18.56 -66.48 -7.67
CA LEU A 432 19.82 -65.74 -7.53
C LEU A 432 20.15 -64.94 -8.80
N GLY A 433 20.00 -65.55 -9.98
CA GLY A 433 20.26 -64.90 -11.26
C GLY A 433 19.37 -63.67 -11.48
N VAL A 434 18.07 -63.81 -11.21
CA VAL A 434 17.11 -62.70 -11.27
C VAL A 434 17.48 -61.59 -10.27
N TRP A 435 17.87 -61.96 -9.05
CA TRP A 435 18.28 -60.99 -8.03
C TRP A 435 19.55 -60.24 -8.40
N VAL A 436 20.61 -60.94 -8.85
CA VAL A 436 21.87 -60.32 -9.25
C VAL A 436 21.67 -59.38 -10.45
N LEU A 437 20.84 -59.78 -11.42
CA LEU A 437 20.48 -58.93 -12.55
C LEU A 437 19.72 -57.68 -12.08
N LEU A 438 18.75 -57.83 -11.18
CA LEU A 438 18.03 -56.70 -10.58
C LEU A 438 18.99 -55.75 -9.83
N ALA A 439 19.83 -56.31 -8.95
CA ALA A 439 20.78 -55.55 -8.14
C ALA A 439 21.70 -54.72 -9.04
N SER A 440 22.28 -55.32 -10.08
CA SER A 440 23.14 -54.65 -11.06
C SER A 440 22.44 -53.51 -11.80
N ILE A 441 21.18 -53.70 -12.22
CA ILE A 441 20.40 -52.65 -12.88
C ILE A 441 20.13 -51.49 -11.91
N ILE A 442 19.72 -51.79 -10.68
CA ILE A 442 19.42 -50.77 -9.67
C ILE A 442 20.68 -49.99 -9.28
N THR A 443 21.80 -50.67 -9.02
CA THR A 443 23.06 -50.02 -8.64
C THR A 443 23.61 -49.17 -9.78
N SER A 444 23.58 -49.68 -11.02
CA SER A 444 23.97 -48.94 -12.21
C SER A 444 23.08 -47.72 -12.45
N GLY A 445 21.77 -47.88 -12.27
CA GLY A 445 20.79 -46.79 -12.35
C GLY A 445 21.05 -45.71 -11.30
N TYR A 446 21.21 -46.10 -10.04
CA TYR A 446 21.54 -45.20 -8.93
C TYR A 446 22.83 -44.41 -9.21
N LYS A 447 23.92 -45.12 -9.53
CA LYS A 447 25.21 -44.51 -9.87
C LYS A 447 25.08 -43.52 -11.02
N SER A 448 24.31 -43.86 -12.06
CA SER A 448 24.11 -42.97 -13.21
C SER A 448 23.39 -41.67 -12.84
N VAL A 449 22.33 -41.74 -12.02
CA VAL A 449 21.56 -40.56 -11.58
C VAL A 449 22.38 -39.71 -10.61
N VAL A 450 23.16 -40.31 -9.72
CA VAL A 450 24.09 -39.59 -8.84
C VAL A 450 25.15 -38.86 -9.66
N ILE A 451 25.81 -39.53 -10.61
CA ILE A 451 26.82 -38.91 -11.48
C ILE A 451 26.21 -37.79 -12.31
N MET A 452 25.01 -38.01 -12.87
CA MET A 452 24.29 -36.96 -13.58
C MET A 452 23.99 -35.77 -12.66
N SER A 453 23.59 -36.02 -11.41
CA SER A 453 23.33 -34.97 -10.42
C SER A 453 24.59 -34.22 -10.01
N LEU A 454 25.74 -34.90 -9.92
CA LEU A 454 27.05 -34.29 -9.68
C LEU A 454 27.51 -33.43 -10.85
N ASN A 455 27.14 -33.81 -12.08
CA ASN A 455 27.47 -33.08 -13.30
C ASN A 455 26.48 -31.93 -13.61
N ILE A 456 25.28 -31.93 -13.00
CA ILE A 456 24.36 -30.80 -13.10
C ILE A 456 24.99 -29.64 -12.33
N PRO A 457 25.13 -28.44 -12.95
CA PRO A 457 25.66 -27.29 -12.26
C PRO A 457 24.86 -27.05 -10.97
N GLU A 458 25.58 -26.90 -9.86
CA GLU A 458 25.00 -26.76 -8.51
C GLU A 458 23.72 -25.92 -8.55
N THR A 459 22.64 -26.42 -7.91
CA THR A 459 21.37 -25.70 -7.92
C THR A 459 21.58 -24.34 -7.28
N ILE A 460 21.54 -23.32 -8.12
CA ILE A 460 21.72 -21.93 -7.76
C ILE A 460 20.41 -21.48 -7.09
N LEU A 461 20.46 -21.18 -5.79
CA LEU A 461 19.31 -20.62 -5.08
C LEU A 461 19.42 -19.11 -5.04
N TYR A 462 18.49 -18.45 -5.72
CA TYR A 462 18.29 -17.01 -5.62
C TYR A 462 17.35 -16.71 -4.45
N PRO A 463 17.55 -15.61 -3.72
CA PRO A 463 16.58 -15.15 -2.74
C PRO A 463 15.28 -14.82 -3.48
N ASN A 464 14.16 -15.34 -3.00
CA ASN A 464 12.86 -15.18 -3.66
C ASN A 464 11.88 -14.36 -2.82
N SER A 465 12.19 -14.17 -1.53
CA SER A 465 11.37 -13.44 -0.57
C SER A 465 12.14 -12.34 0.14
N PHE A 466 11.41 -11.35 0.65
CA PHE A 466 12.00 -10.28 1.48
C PHE A 466 12.56 -10.83 2.80
N GLU A 467 12.04 -11.96 3.28
CA GLU A 467 12.60 -12.67 4.44
C GLU A 467 14.03 -13.20 4.17
N ASP A 468 14.35 -13.57 2.92
CA ASP A 468 15.66 -14.09 2.53
C ASP A 468 16.77 -13.01 2.52
N ILE A 469 16.38 -11.76 2.24
CA ILE A 469 17.30 -10.62 2.18
C ILE A 469 17.33 -9.79 3.45
N SER A 470 16.40 -10.03 4.38
CA SER A 470 16.32 -9.34 5.68
C SER A 470 17.53 -9.62 6.58
N CYS A 471 17.94 -8.61 7.35
CA CYS A 471 18.95 -8.78 8.39
C CYS A 471 18.39 -9.59 9.57
N LYS A 472 18.59 -10.91 9.60
CA LYS A 472 18.27 -11.72 10.79
C LYS A 472 19.30 -11.47 11.89
N MET A 473 18.91 -10.78 12.96
CA MET A 473 19.73 -10.67 14.17
C MET A 473 19.63 -11.96 14.99
N ALA A 474 20.76 -12.56 15.34
CA ALA A 474 20.76 -13.73 16.24
C ALA A 474 20.47 -13.35 17.71
N ASN A 475 20.77 -12.10 18.12
CA ASN A 475 20.81 -11.71 19.54
C ASN A 475 19.93 -10.51 19.93
N PHE A 476 19.20 -9.88 19.01
CA PHE A 476 18.20 -8.89 19.39
C PHE A 476 16.92 -9.63 19.79
N THR A 477 16.86 -10.04 21.05
CA THR A 477 15.62 -10.55 21.65
C THR A 477 14.57 -9.43 21.63
N ASP A 478 13.30 -9.79 21.42
CA ASP A 478 12.16 -8.87 21.44
C ASP A 478 12.02 -8.10 22.78
N ALA A 479 12.87 -8.38 23.77
CA ALA A 479 12.83 -7.85 25.15
C ALA A 479 13.71 -6.61 25.40
N GLU A 480 14.75 -6.33 24.62
CA GLU A 480 15.68 -5.21 24.88
C GLU A 480 15.49 -4.00 23.97
N VAL A 481 14.58 -4.11 23.00
CA VAL A 481 14.21 -2.99 22.17
C VAL A 481 13.14 -2.19 22.90
N ASP A 482 13.56 -1.13 23.58
CA ASP A 482 12.70 -0.12 24.19
C ASP A 482 11.53 0.23 23.23
N PRO A 483 10.26 0.30 23.70
CA PRO A 483 9.11 0.74 22.90
C PRO A 483 9.31 2.09 22.19
N ARG A 484 10.38 2.83 22.49
CA ARG A 484 10.95 3.93 21.69
C ARG A 484 11.47 3.55 20.28
N PHE A 485 11.33 2.30 19.82
CA PHE A 485 11.54 1.92 18.40
C PHE A 485 10.56 2.58 17.40
N HIS A 486 9.68 3.46 17.87
CA HIS A 486 8.88 4.40 17.06
C HIS A 486 9.73 5.17 16.02
N ASP A 487 11.03 5.25 16.27
CA ASP A 487 11.93 6.11 15.52
C ASP A 487 13.03 5.31 14.79
N VAL A 488 12.81 4.11 14.22
CA VAL A 488 13.87 3.52 13.35
C VAL A 488 14.12 4.40 12.12
N LEU A 489 13.06 4.93 11.52
CA LEU A 489 13.16 5.91 10.44
C LEU A 489 13.73 7.23 10.92
N THR A 490 13.31 7.70 12.08
CA THR A 490 13.85 8.93 12.67
C THR A 490 15.30 8.75 13.07
N LEU A 491 15.71 7.57 13.55
CA LEU A 491 17.09 7.19 13.81
C LEU A 491 17.86 7.16 12.49
N LEU A 492 17.34 6.54 11.43
CA LEU A 492 17.94 6.60 10.09
C LEU A 492 18.06 8.04 9.57
N ALA A 493 17.09 8.89 9.88
CA ALA A 493 17.06 10.30 9.49
C ALA A 493 18.02 11.15 10.33
N VAL A 494 18.16 10.86 11.63
CA VAL A 494 18.88 11.65 12.63
C VAL A 494 20.32 11.17 12.78
N LEU A 495 20.62 9.90 12.49
CA LEU A 495 21.98 9.32 12.54
C LEU A 495 23.01 10.19 11.80
N PRO A 496 22.76 10.71 10.58
CA PRO A 496 23.69 11.61 9.92
C PRO A 496 23.98 12.92 10.68
N TYR A 497 23.07 13.37 11.54
CA TYR A 497 23.15 14.63 12.28
C TYR A 497 23.72 14.48 13.70
N LEU A 498 23.91 13.25 14.19
CA LEU A 498 24.58 13.01 15.48
C LEU A 498 26.10 13.16 15.33
N GLU A 499 26.75 13.73 16.34
CA GLU A 499 28.20 14.04 16.34
C GLU A 499 29.09 12.82 16.01
N ASN A 500 28.67 11.61 16.42
CA ASN A 500 29.32 10.34 16.10
C ASN A 500 28.50 9.40 15.21
N GLY A 501 27.38 9.89 14.67
CA GLY A 501 26.41 9.02 14.00
C GLY A 501 26.87 8.53 12.62
N THR A 502 27.72 9.29 11.92
CA THR A 502 28.34 8.86 10.65
C THR A 502 29.31 7.69 10.85
N GLU A 503 30.17 7.75 11.87
CA GLU A 503 31.09 6.66 12.23
C GLU A 503 30.34 5.42 12.74
N LEU A 504 29.32 5.60 13.57
CA LEU A 504 28.46 4.50 14.01
C LEU A 504 27.77 3.83 12.80
N ARG A 505 27.21 4.62 11.90
CA ARG A 505 26.55 4.11 10.69
C ARG A 505 27.53 3.36 9.79
N LYS A 506 28.73 3.92 9.58
CA LYS A 506 29.79 3.27 8.82
C LYS A 506 30.17 1.94 9.46
N TYR A 507 30.37 1.90 10.78
CA TYR A 507 30.64 0.68 11.54
C TYR A 507 29.52 -0.36 11.39
N LEU A 508 28.25 0.04 11.55
CA LEU A 508 27.10 -0.85 11.40
C LEU A 508 27.03 -1.47 10.00
N ILE A 509 27.29 -0.68 8.96
CA ILE A 509 27.27 -1.16 7.58
C ILE A 509 28.45 -2.10 7.32
N THR A 510 29.68 -1.73 7.69
CA THR A 510 30.90 -2.50 7.38
C THR A 510 31.01 -3.80 8.17
N THR A 511 30.51 -3.84 9.40
CA THR A 511 30.53 -5.05 10.23
C THR A 511 29.41 -6.04 9.88
N SER A 512 28.38 -5.58 9.16
CA SER A 512 27.26 -6.44 8.79
C SER A 512 27.56 -7.30 7.56
N SER A 513 26.98 -8.50 7.54
CA SER A 513 26.94 -9.36 6.34
C SER A 513 25.57 -9.30 5.63
N CYS A 514 24.84 -8.22 5.88
CA CYS A 514 23.49 -7.99 5.36
C CYS A 514 23.50 -7.60 3.88
N PHE A 515 22.32 -7.67 3.25
CA PHE A 515 22.17 -7.19 1.88
C PHE A 515 22.22 -5.66 1.84
N ALA A 516 22.85 -5.10 0.80
CA ALA A 516 22.60 -3.72 0.40
C ALA A 516 21.22 -3.66 -0.29
N ILE A 517 20.39 -2.72 0.14
CA ILE A 517 19.03 -2.50 -0.37
C ILE A 517 19.04 -1.19 -1.14
N LEU A 518 19.34 -1.29 -2.43
CA LEU A 518 19.41 -0.16 -3.34
C LEU A 518 18.01 0.13 -3.90
N SER A 519 17.70 1.38 -4.24
CA SER A 519 16.49 1.74 -4.97
C SER A 519 16.70 3.02 -5.79
N ALA A 520 15.69 3.49 -6.50
CA ALA A 520 15.77 4.74 -7.25
C ALA A 520 16.06 5.94 -6.32
N PRO A 521 17.00 6.84 -6.67
CA PRO A 521 17.27 8.04 -5.88
C PRO A 521 16.08 9.01 -5.98
N LYS A 522 15.72 9.63 -4.85
CA LYS A 522 14.75 10.72 -4.76
C LYS A 522 15.47 11.99 -4.33
N GLN A 523 15.37 13.04 -5.14
CA GLN A 523 15.92 14.34 -4.78
C GLN A 523 15.07 14.95 -3.67
N THR A 524 15.66 15.07 -2.48
CA THR A 524 15.05 15.75 -1.34
C THR A 524 15.95 16.94 -1.01
N PRO A 525 15.46 18.20 -1.07
CA PRO A 525 16.31 19.40 -0.99
C PRO A 525 17.21 19.50 0.25
N GLN A 526 16.87 18.77 1.32
CA GLN A 526 17.51 18.88 2.63
C GLN A 526 18.40 17.68 2.99
N LEU A 527 18.43 16.63 2.16
CA LEU A 527 19.15 15.39 2.47
C LEU A 527 20.16 15.08 1.36
N ASP A 528 21.35 14.63 1.77
CA ASP A 528 22.34 14.11 0.84
C ASP A 528 21.93 12.71 0.32
N TYR A 529 22.57 12.25 -0.76
CA TYR A 529 22.33 10.90 -1.29
C TYR A 529 23.00 9.79 -0.48
N LEU A 530 23.66 10.10 0.64
CA LEU A 530 24.13 9.09 1.58
C LEU A 530 23.03 8.76 2.60
N SER A 531 22.04 9.62 2.81
CA SER A 531 20.85 9.34 3.61
C SER A 531 19.99 8.23 2.98
N SER A 532 19.51 7.30 3.80
CA SER A 532 18.57 6.26 3.34
C SER A 532 17.23 6.82 2.88
N LEU A 533 16.84 7.98 3.39
CA LEU A 533 15.61 8.67 2.99
C LEU A 533 15.66 9.28 1.58
N SER A 534 16.85 9.42 1.00
CA SER A 534 17.06 9.89 -0.37
C SER A 534 16.81 8.81 -1.42
N TYR A 535 16.16 7.70 -1.03
CA TYR A 535 15.91 6.53 -1.87
C TYR A 535 14.43 6.11 -1.77
N SER A 536 13.84 5.81 -2.92
CA SER A 536 12.40 5.52 -3.06
C SER A 536 11.89 4.43 -2.11
N PHE A 537 12.65 3.35 -1.92
CA PHE A 537 12.29 2.24 -1.03
C PHE A 537 11.96 2.70 0.39
N TYR A 538 12.81 3.53 0.98
CA TYR A 538 12.61 4.00 2.35
C TYR A 538 11.45 4.99 2.44
N THR A 539 11.29 5.85 1.43
CA THR A 539 10.10 6.75 1.39
C THR A 539 8.80 5.97 1.30
N ASP A 540 8.79 4.84 0.58
CA ASP A 540 7.61 4.00 0.46
C ASP A 540 7.33 3.24 1.78
N MET A 541 8.39 2.77 2.43
CA MET A 541 8.29 2.12 3.73
C MET A 541 7.81 3.04 4.87
N GLN A 542 7.99 4.36 4.77
CA GLN A 542 7.49 5.31 5.78
C GLN A 542 5.99 5.15 6.07
N THR A 543 5.20 4.96 5.02
CA THR A 543 3.73 4.80 5.16
C THR A 543 3.40 3.53 5.94
N LEU A 544 4.06 2.42 5.60
CA LEU A 544 3.88 1.14 6.26
C LEU A 544 4.33 1.17 7.72
N ILE A 545 5.48 1.78 7.98
CA ILE A 545 6.05 1.85 9.32
C ILE A 545 5.17 2.68 10.23
N ARG A 546 4.66 3.82 9.76
CA ARG A 546 3.72 4.64 10.54
C ARG A 546 2.45 3.85 10.89
N SER A 547 1.86 3.17 9.91
CA SER A 547 0.67 2.32 10.11
C SER A 547 0.93 1.13 11.06
N ALA A 548 2.09 0.48 10.95
CA ALA A 548 2.50 -0.60 11.84
C ALA A 548 2.80 -0.08 13.26
N SER A 549 3.38 1.11 13.39
CA SER A 549 3.68 1.76 14.67
C SER A 549 2.39 2.08 15.43
N GLU A 550 1.40 2.65 14.76
CA GLU A 550 0.09 2.98 15.36
C GLU A 550 -0.67 1.74 15.86
N LYS A 551 -0.49 0.58 15.21
CA LYS A 551 -1.21 -0.67 15.51
C LYS A 551 -0.40 -1.66 16.35
N GLY A 552 0.87 -1.36 16.61
CA GLY A 552 1.86 -2.28 17.15
C GLY A 552 2.32 -3.33 16.11
N PHE A 553 3.63 -3.59 16.05
CA PHE A 553 4.27 -4.58 15.14
C PHE A 553 3.92 -6.04 15.53
N THR A 554 2.64 -6.39 15.50
CA THR A 554 2.09 -7.64 16.04
C THR A 554 2.01 -8.75 15.00
N ARG A 555 1.99 -8.43 13.70
CA ARG A 555 1.85 -9.41 12.61
C ARG A 555 3.21 -9.90 12.12
N ARG A 556 3.26 -11.11 11.55
CA ARG A 556 4.48 -11.67 10.93
C ARG A 556 5.10 -10.72 9.89
N LYS A 557 4.27 -10.06 9.07
CA LYS A 557 4.72 -9.08 8.08
C LYS A 557 5.44 -7.89 8.74
N ASP A 558 5.04 -7.51 9.94
CA ASP A 558 5.62 -6.40 10.69
C ASP A 558 7.05 -6.74 11.17
N LYS A 559 7.30 -8.02 11.50
CA LYS A 559 8.68 -8.50 11.79
C LYS A 559 9.59 -8.40 10.55
N THR A 560 9.08 -8.71 9.37
CA THR A 560 9.84 -8.56 8.11
C THR A 560 10.08 -7.09 7.79
N ILE A 561 9.09 -6.20 7.99
CA ILE A 561 9.26 -4.73 7.89
C ILE A 561 10.41 -4.29 8.79
N LYS A 562 10.39 -4.68 10.08
CA LYS A 562 11.43 -4.32 11.05
C LYS A 562 12.82 -4.80 10.62
N ALA A 563 12.91 -6.03 10.13
CA ALA A 563 14.19 -6.63 9.74
C ALA A 563 14.77 -6.05 8.44
N ILE A 564 13.93 -5.51 7.55
CA ILE A 564 14.38 -4.97 6.26
C ILE A 564 14.77 -3.49 6.30
N ILE A 565 14.23 -2.73 7.24
CA ILE A 565 14.60 -1.32 7.46
C ILE A 565 15.75 -1.15 8.45
N ASP A 566 16.39 -2.26 8.83
CA ASP A 566 17.52 -2.26 9.76
C ASP A 566 18.67 -1.37 9.22
N PRO A 567 19.25 -0.47 10.05
CA PRO A 567 20.28 0.48 9.61
C PRO A 567 21.58 -0.16 9.14
N ARG A 568 21.78 -1.47 9.35
CA ARG A 568 22.89 -2.22 8.78
C ARG A 568 22.71 -2.49 7.28
N HIS A 569 21.49 -2.42 6.76
CA HIS A 569 21.26 -2.40 5.33
C HIS A 569 21.78 -1.08 4.74
N ARG A 570 22.73 -1.19 3.81
CA ARG A 570 23.20 -0.04 3.05
C ARG A 570 22.22 0.32 1.95
N SER A 571 21.86 1.60 1.84
CA SER A 571 20.87 2.12 0.87
C SER A 571 21.47 2.77 -0.39
N PHE A 572 22.78 3.04 -0.40
CA PHE A 572 23.49 3.73 -1.46
C PHE A 572 24.63 2.86 -2.03
N PRO A 573 25.10 3.04 -3.27
CA PRO A 573 26.17 2.23 -3.85
C PRO A 573 27.48 2.17 -3.06
N VAL A 574 28.17 1.03 -3.09
CA VAL A 574 29.39 0.76 -2.31
C VAL A 574 30.52 1.72 -2.66
N LYS A 575 30.56 2.22 -3.92
CA LYS A 575 31.56 3.20 -4.36
C LYS A 575 31.53 4.50 -3.57
N PHE A 576 30.40 4.81 -2.92
CA PHE A 576 30.23 6.01 -2.11
C PHE A 576 30.55 5.80 -0.62
N MET A 577 30.92 4.59 -0.19
CA MET A 577 31.36 4.34 1.19
C MET A 577 32.48 5.28 1.66
N PRO A 578 33.51 5.61 0.84
CA PRO A 578 34.55 6.57 1.25
C PRO A 578 34.03 7.99 1.49
N LEU A 579 32.90 8.36 0.87
CA LEU A 579 32.31 9.70 0.97
C LEU A 579 31.57 9.95 2.28
N LEU A 580 31.28 8.92 3.08
CA LEU A 580 30.64 9.05 4.40
C LEU A 580 31.44 9.93 5.37
N ASN A 581 32.75 10.08 5.15
CA ASN A 581 33.63 10.91 5.97
C ASN A 581 33.56 12.40 5.59
N LEU A 582 32.96 12.74 4.44
CA LEU A 582 32.89 14.12 3.94
C LEU A 582 31.61 14.79 4.46
N LYS A 583 31.74 16.05 4.90
CA LYS A 583 30.58 16.89 5.19
C LYS A 583 29.96 17.36 3.86
N ALA A 584 28.81 16.80 3.50
CA ALA A 584 28.01 17.13 2.31
C ALA A 584 28.71 16.89 0.95
N PRO A 585 28.92 15.63 0.54
CA PRO A 585 29.44 15.32 -0.79
C PRO A 585 28.43 15.67 -1.89
N ILE A 586 28.90 16.29 -2.97
CA ILE A 586 28.09 16.57 -4.16
C ILE A 586 28.08 15.30 -5.01
N ILE A 587 26.94 14.59 -5.02
CA ILE A 587 26.74 13.37 -5.80
C ILE A 587 25.63 13.62 -6.82
N SER A 588 25.90 13.35 -8.09
CA SER A 588 24.90 13.50 -9.15
C SER A 588 24.03 12.25 -9.30
N VAL A 589 22.76 12.42 -9.68
CA VAL A 589 21.82 11.29 -9.92
C VAL A 589 22.35 10.26 -10.95
N PRO A 590 22.93 10.68 -12.09
CA PRO A 590 23.51 9.72 -13.05
C PRO A 590 24.63 8.88 -12.44
N GLU A 591 25.44 9.47 -11.57
CA GLU A 591 26.54 8.78 -10.90
C GLU A 591 26.02 7.71 -9.92
N ILE A 592 24.89 7.96 -9.26
CA ILE A 592 24.22 6.99 -8.38
C ILE A 592 23.72 5.80 -9.19
N TRP A 593 23.00 6.07 -10.29
CA TRP A 593 22.49 5.01 -11.17
C TRP A 593 23.60 4.13 -11.72
N SER A 594 24.69 4.73 -12.19
CA SER A 594 25.89 4.01 -12.61
C SER A 594 26.46 3.14 -11.48
N GLY A 595 26.53 3.66 -10.25
CA GLY A 595 26.98 2.91 -9.08
C GLY A 595 26.07 1.73 -8.72
N ILE A 596 24.75 1.90 -8.82
CA ILE A 596 23.77 0.81 -8.59
C ILE A 596 23.98 -0.30 -9.61
N GLN A 597 24.11 0.03 -10.89
CA GLN A 597 24.32 -0.94 -11.97
C GLN A 597 25.61 -1.73 -11.75
N GLU A 598 26.73 -1.03 -11.53
CA GLU A 598 28.03 -1.67 -11.32
C GLU A 598 27.99 -2.63 -10.13
N GLU A 599 27.36 -2.22 -9.01
CA GLU A 599 27.27 -3.05 -7.82
C GLU A 599 26.41 -4.30 -8.04
N LEU A 600 25.25 -4.17 -8.70
CA LEU A 600 24.41 -5.32 -9.02
C LEU A 600 25.12 -6.29 -9.94
N LEU A 601 25.86 -5.81 -10.93
CA LEU A 601 26.64 -6.66 -11.85
C LEU A 601 27.82 -7.38 -11.17
N ARG A 602 28.20 -7.02 -9.94
CA ARG A 602 29.20 -7.80 -9.17
C ARG A 602 28.62 -9.03 -8.47
N CYS A 603 27.29 -9.18 -8.41
CA CYS A 603 26.60 -10.30 -7.77
C CYS A 603 27.00 -10.59 -6.32
N HIS A 604 27.39 -9.54 -5.59
CA HIS A 604 27.49 -9.58 -4.14
C HIS A 604 26.08 -9.51 -3.51
N LYS A 605 26.01 -9.48 -2.18
CA LYS A 605 24.75 -9.34 -1.44
C LYS A 605 24.16 -7.93 -1.62
N SER A 606 23.65 -7.65 -2.81
CA SER A 606 23.04 -6.39 -3.19
C SER A 606 21.77 -6.68 -3.96
N VAL A 607 20.73 -5.93 -3.65
CA VAL A 607 19.44 -6.00 -4.35
C VAL A 607 19.00 -4.60 -4.74
N TYR A 608 18.30 -4.49 -5.87
CA TYR A 608 17.58 -3.28 -6.24
C TYR A 608 16.09 -3.48 -5.99
N VAL A 609 15.48 -2.61 -5.20
CA VAL A 609 14.06 -2.68 -4.84
C VAL A 609 13.29 -1.57 -5.54
N GLY A 610 12.16 -1.91 -6.11
CA GLY A 610 11.25 -0.98 -6.80
C GLY A 610 9.91 -1.63 -7.07
N SER A 611 9.05 -0.98 -7.86
CA SER A 611 7.84 -1.64 -8.35
C SER A 611 8.19 -2.85 -9.23
N LYS A 612 7.21 -3.72 -9.50
CA LYS A 612 7.42 -4.84 -10.42
C LYS A 612 7.87 -4.33 -11.80
N GLU A 613 7.20 -3.29 -12.28
CA GLU A 613 7.46 -2.64 -13.55
C GLU A 613 8.88 -2.04 -13.58
N ASP A 614 9.31 -1.36 -12.51
CA ASP A 614 10.66 -0.80 -12.40
C ASP A 614 11.74 -1.88 -12.38
N THR A 615 11.51 -2.98 -11.65
CA THR A 615 12.50 -4.06 -11.51
C THR A 615 12.62 -4.88 -12.80
N GLU A 616 11.51 -5.17 -13.48
CA GLU A 616 11.51 -5.90 -14.76
C GLU A 616 12.10 -5.06 -15.89
N SER A 617 11.75 -3.76 -15.96
CA SER A 617 12.31 -2.85 -16.95
C SER A 617 13.80 -2.59 -16.73
N PHE A 618 14.23 -2.47 -15.47
CA PHE A 618 15.65 -2.34 -15.14
C PHE A 618 16.42 -3.62 -15.46
N LYS A 619 15.84 -4.80 -15.15
CA LYS A 619 16.38 -6.09 -15.57
C LYS A 619 16.57 -6.15 -17.09
N TYR A 620 15.52 -5.82 -17.85
CA TYR A 620 15.58 -5.81 -19.32
C TYR A 620 16.68 -4.87 -19.85
N SER A 621 16.82 -3.68 -19.26
CA SER A 621 17.89 -2.72 -19.60
C SER A 621 19.30 -3.30 -19.34
N LEU A 622 19.51 -3.91 -18.17
CA LEU A 622 20.77 -4.56 -17.81
C LEU A 622 21.09 -5.76 -18.71
N GLU A 623 20.12 -6.63 -18.96
CA GLU A 623 20.27 -7.78 -19.86
C GLU A 623 20.55 -7.33 -21.29
N ARG A 624 19.92 -6.26 -21.78
CA ARG A 624 20.20 -5.75 -23.12
C ARG A 624 21.62 -5.16 -23.24
N LYS A 625 22.10 -4.46 -22.21
CA LYS A 625 23.44 -3.84 -22.20
C LYS A 625 24.57 -4.82 -21.90
N HIS A 626 24.29 -5.86 -21.11
CA HIS A 626 25.30 -6.81 -20.61
C HIS A 626 24.93 -8.28 -20.91
N ALA A 627 24.36 -8.51 -22.09
CA ALA A 627 23.65 -9.71 -22.58
C ALA A 627 24.33 -11.08 -22.41
N SER A 628 25.55 -11.16 -21.88
CA SER A 628 26.39 -12.36 -21.93
C SER A 628 26.86 -12.87 -20.57
N ARG A 629 26.63 -12.17 -19.43
CA ARG A 629 27.45 -12.44 -18.23
C ARG A 629 26.70 -12.92 -16.99
N ILE A 630 25.44 -12.52 -16.74
CA ILE A 630 24.85 -12.70 -15.41
C ILE A 630 23.33 -13.00 -15.47
N PRO A 631 22.87 -14.12 -14.89
CA PRO A 631 21.43 -14.38 -14.72
C PRO A 631 20.85 -13.47 -13.61
N LEU A 632 20.07 -12.49 -14.02
CA LEU A 632 19.33 -11.59 -13.12
C LEU A 632 17.93 -12.16 -12.81
N GLN A 633 17.55 -12.14 -11.54
CA GLN A 633 16.26 -12.64 -11.07
C GLN A 633 15.49 -11.57 -10.29
N VAL A 634 14.22 -11.41 -10.64
CA VAL A 634 13.24 -10.63 -9.87
C VAL A 634 12.60 -11.53 -8.83
N SER A 635 12.37 -11.01 -7.64
CA SER A 635 11.74 -11.72 -6.52
C SER A 635 10.35 -12.23 -6.91
N ARG A 636 10.04 -13.45 -6.48
CA ARG A 636 8.71 -14.03 -6.66
C ARG A 636 7.71 -13.45 -5.66
N ASP A 637 8.19 -13.26 -4.44
CA ASP A 637 7.40 -12.60 -3.40
C ASP A 637 7.37 -11.09 -3.63
N LYS A 638 6.30 -10.49 -3.10
CA LYS A 638 6.02 -9.06 -3.22
C LYS A 638 5.79 -8.45 -1.85
N PHE A 639 6.30 -7.24 -1.66
CA PHE A 639 6.06 -6.47 -0.46
C PHE A 639 4.96 -5.44 -0.72
N HIS A 640 3.76 -5.72 -0.25
CA HIS A 640 2.65 -4.79 -0.39
C HIS A 640 2.85 -3.57 0.51
N VAL A 641 2.98 -2.38 -0.09
CA VAL A 641 3.17 -1.12 0.63
C VAL A 641 1.84 -0.48 0.96
N ALA A 642 1.07 -0.14 -0.07
CA ALA A 642 -0.21 0.51 0.11
C ALA A 642 -1.03 0.44 -1.18
N ALA A 643 -2.33 0.71 -1.07
CA ALA A 643 -3.11 1.12 -2.23
C ALA A 643 -2.57 2.46 -2.78
N VAL A 644 -2.67 2.68 -4.08
CA VAL A 644 -2.34 3.95 -4.73
C VAL A 644 -3.53 4.41 -5.55
N GLY A 645 -3.74 5.73 -5.55
CA GLY A 645 -4.93 6.32 -6.13
C GLY A 645 -4.74 7.78 -6.50
N TRP A 646 -5.83 8.32 -7.03
CA TRP A 646 -5.99 9.76 -7.24
C TRP A 646 -6.93 10.30 -6.19
N ARG A 647 -6.63 11.49 -5.68
CA ARG A 647 -7.50 12.23 -4.80
C ARG A 647 -8.06 13.41 -5.57
N PHE A 648 -9.37 13.51 -5.59
CA PHE A 648 -10.09 14.63 -6.17
C PHE A 648 -10.78 15.37 -5.03
N GLU A 649 -10.49 16.64 -4.79
CA GLU A 649 -11.19 17.48 -3.80
C GLU A 649 -12.59 17.88 -4.30
N THR A 650 -13.38 16.88 -4.67
CA THR A 650 -14.76 17.01 -5.10
C THR A 650 -15.51 15.72 -4.78
N VAL A 651 -16.82 15.74 -4.97
CA VAL A 651 -17.70 14.60 -4.70
C VAL A 651 -17.53 13.52 -5.76
N SER A 652 -17.77 12.26 -5.37
CA SER A 652 -17.59 11.09 -6.24
C SER A 652 -18.50 11.10 -7.47
N GLN A 653 -19.56 11.90 -7.39
CA GLN A 653 -20.57 12.05 -8.42
C GLN A 653 -20.20 13.12 -9.46
N HIS A 654 -19.13 13.91 -9.20
CA HIS A 654 -18.63 14.92 -10.11
C HIS A 654 -18.22 14.29 -11.45
N ARG A 655 -18.39 15.03 -12.55
CA ARG A 655 -18.15 14.52 -13.91
C ARG A 655 -16.72 14.01 -14.09
N VAL A 656 -15.74 14.75 -13.54
CA VAL A 656 -14.31 14.36 -13.60
C VAL A 656 -14.07 13.00 -12.94
N VAL A 657 -14.63 12.76 -11.76
CA VAL A 657 -14.41 11.52 -11.00
C VAL A 657 -15.10 10.35 -11.70
N LYS A 658 -16.33 10.53 -12.19
CA LYS A 658 -17.05 9.50 -12.96
C LYS A 658 -16.31 9.14 -14.25
N ASN A 659 -15.84 10.12 -15.00
CA ASN A 659 -15.12 9.88 -16.25
C ASN A 659 -13.74 9.26 -15.98
N PHE A 660 -13.07 9.65 -14.90
CA PHE A 660 -11.83 9.00 -14.48
C PHE A 660 -12.06 7.53 -14.07
N LYS A 661 -13.09 7.23 -13.28
CA LYS A 661 -13.47 5.83 -12.95
C LYS A 661 -13.70 5.00 -14.22
N ARG A 662 -14.46 5.51 -15.19
CA ARG A 662 -14.67 4.86 -16.50
C ARG A 662 -13.38 4.64 -17.28
N LEU A 663 -12.43 5.58 -17.19
CA LEU A 663 -11.12 5.49 -17.84
C LEU A 663 -10.21 4.44 -17.18
N LEU A 664 -10.32 4.27 -15.86
CA LEU A 664 -9.64 3.18 -15.15
C LEU A 664 -10.24 1.83 -15.56
N GLU A 665 -11.57 1.72 -15.52
CA GLU A 665 -12.31 0.50 -15.86
C GLU A 665 -12.07 0.05 -17.31
N SER A 666 -11.80 0.97 -18.23
CA SER A 666 -11.45 0.64 -19.62
C SER A 666 -10.02 0.13 -19.82
N GLY A 667 -9.16 0.23 -18.79
CA GLY A 667 -7.76 -0.18 -18.86
C GLY A 667 -6.81 0.80 -19.55
N ILE A 668 -7.31 1.92 -20.10
CA ILE A 668 -6.50 2.95 -20.77
C ILE A 668 -5.42 3.51 -19.84
N TYR A 669 -5.77 3.71 -18.57
CA TYR A 669 -4.83 4.17 -17.55
C TYR A 669 -3.62 3.27 -17.39
N HIS A 670 -3.85 1.96 -17.25
CA HIS A 670 -2.80 0.98 -17.06
C HIS A 670 -1.91 0.85 -18.30
N LEU A 671 -2.51 0.96 -19.50
CA LEU A 671 -1.77 0.95 -20.76
C LEU A 671 -0.81 2.13 -20.86
N LEU A 672 -1.27 3.35 -20.55
CA LEU A 672 -0.44 4.57 -20.60
C LEU A 672 0.68 4.55 -19.57
N LEU A 673 0.40 4.09 -18.34
CA LEU A 673 1.44 3.89 -17.34
C LEU A 673 2.51 2.91 -17.83
N GLY A 674 2.12 1.79 -18.46
CA GLY A 674 3.07 0.85 -19.06
C GLY A 674 4.02 1.50 -20.07
N TYR A 675 3.52 2.41 -20.90
CA TYR A 675 4.35 3.17 -21.84
C TYR A 675 5.28 4.18 -21.15
N GLU A 676 4.81 4.87 -20.11
CA GLU A 676 5.64 5.80 -19.32
C GLU A 676 6.83 5.05 -18.68
N TYR A 677 6.56 3.94 -17.99
CA TYR A 677 7.59 3.15 -17.32
C TYR A 677 8.68 2.66 -18.29
N PHE A 678 8.28 2.14 -19.46
CA PHE A 678 9.22 1.69 -20.49
C PHE A 678 10.11 2.82 -21.01
N ASN A 679 9.57 4.04 -21.14
CA ASN A 679 10.29 5.19 -21.66
C ASN A 679 11.20 5.85 -20.61
N HIS A 680 10.78 5.91 -19.35
CA HIS A 680 11.56 6.51 -18.26
C HIS A 680 12.90 5.79 -18.08
N VAL A 681 12.84 4.46 -17.98
CA VAL A 681 13.98 3.53 -17.97
C VAL A 681 14.91 3.82 -19.15
N SER A 682 14.38 3.84 -20.37
CA SER A 682 15.19 4.12 -21.57
C SER A 682 15.92 5.47 -21.50
N LYS A 683 15.28 6.53 -20.98
CA LYS A 683 15.85 7.88 -20.90
C LYS A 683 16.93 7.99 -19.83
N GLU A 684 16.67 7.54 -18.60
CA GLU A 684 17.66 7.59 -17.51
C GLU A 684 18.89 6.74 -17.85
N PHE A 685 18.69 5.60 -18.51
CA PHE A 685 19.78 4.70 -18.85
C PHE A 685 20.57 5.12 -20.10
N ARG A 686 20.05 5.99 -20.98
CA ARG A 686 20.85 6.58 -22.06
C ARG A 686 21.85 7.63 -21.54
N ALA A 687 21.56 8.27 -20.41
CA ALA A 687 22.42 9.29 -19.82
C ALA A 687 23.65 8.72 -19.07
N SER A 688 23.65 7.42 -18.76
CA SER A 688 24.78 6.74 -18.12
C SER A 688 25.69 6.11 -19.19
N GLU A 689 26.89 6.68 -19.39
CA GLU A 689 27.91 6.10 -20.26
C GLU A 689 28.32 4.69 -19.81
N VAL A 690 28.51 3.81 -20.79
CA VAL A 690 28.85 2.39 -20.56
C VAL A 690 30.33 2.30 -20.23
N ILE A 691 30.66 2.02 -18.96
CA ILE A 691 32.01 1.66 -18.56
C ILE A 691 32.19 0.15 -18.79
N PRO A 692 33.10 -0.29 -19.67
CA PRO A 692 33.37 -1.72 -19.85
C PRO A 692 34.01 -2.29 -18.58
N LEU A 693 33.32 -3.25 -17.95
CA LEU A 693 33.85 -4.02 -16.82
C LEU A 693 35.06 -4.86 -17.29
N LYS A 694 36.24 -4.56 -16.73
CA LYS A 694 37.47 -5.34 -16.89
C LYS A 694 37.22 -6.80 -16.46
N ASP A 695 37.66 -7.72 -17.32
CA ASP A 695 37.30 -9.14 -17.32
C ASP A 695 37.50 -9.87 -15.99
N SER A 696 36.42 -10.52 -15.54
CA SER A 696 36.48 -11.75 -14.76
C SER A 696 35.77 -12.83 -15.56
N GLN A 697 36.54 -13.75 -16.15
CA GLN A 697 36.06 -14.89 -16.93
C GLN A 697 35.16 -15.77 -16.05
N VAL A 698 33.85 -15.72 -16.28
CA VAL A 698 32.92 -16.72 -15.76
C VAL A 698 32.23 -17.38 -16.95
N ASN A 699 32.86 -18.43 -17.47
CA ASN A 699 32.24 -19.30 -18.47
C ASN A 699 31.10 -20.08 -17.79
N LYS A 700 29.85 -19.73 -18.09
CA LYS A 700 28.68 -20.56 -17.75
C LYS A 700 28.00 -21.02 -19.04
N GLN A 701 28.29 -22.26 -19.44
CA GLN A 701 27.51 -22.97 -20.45
C GLN A 701 26.19 -23.46 -19.82
N VAL A 702 25.08 -23.08 -20.45
CA VAL A 702 23.74 -23.50 -20.05
C VAL A 702 23.44 -24.84 -20.73
N PHE A 703 23.53 -25.94 -19.97
CA PHE A 703 23.16 -27.27 -20.46
C PHE A 703 21.65 -27.52 -20.33
N ARG A 704 21.05 -27.95 -21.44
CA ARG A 704 19.63 -28.35 -21.52
C ARG A 704 19.48 -29.76 -20.94
N ARG A 705 18.57 -29.95 -19.97
CA ARG A 705 18.29 -31.27 -19.38
C ARG A 705 17.71 -32.20 -20.44
N VAL A 706 18.31 -33.38 -20.58
CA VAL A 706 17.73 -34.52 -21.30
C VAL A 706 16.98 -35.35 -20.26
N GLY A 707 15.66 -35.50 -20.43
CA GLY A 707 14.84 -36.37 -19.60
C GLY A 707 14.85 -37.79 -20.15
N LEU A 708 15.19 -38.77 -19.32
CA LEU A 708 14.97 -40.18 -19.59
C LEU A 708 13.56 -40.54 -19.12
N ASP A 709 12.63 -40.73 -20.06
CA ASP A 709 11.19 -40.93 -19.81
C ASP A 709 10.81 -42.37 -19.44
N GLY A 710 11.77 -43.14 -18.91
CA GLY A 710 11.58 -44.53 -18.50
C GLY A 710 10.99 -44.63 -17.09
N LYS A 711 9.83 -45.28 -16.94
CA LYS A 711 9.22 -45.52 -15.62
C LYS A 711 9.98 -46.64 -14.89
N PHE A 712 10.66 -46.30 -13.80
CA PHE A 712 11.40 -47.22 -12.91
C PHE A 712 10.55 -48.43 -12.42
N GLN A 713 9.22 -48.33 -12.50
CA GLN A 713 8.25 -49.38 -12.17
C GLN A 713 8.43 -50.70 -12.94
N THR A 714 8.89 -50.67 -14.20
CA THR A 714 9.08 -51.89 -15.01
C THR A 714 10.10 -52.85 -14.41
N ILE A 715 11.12 -52.33 -13.72
CA ILE A 715 12.16 -53.14 -13.09
C ILE A 715 11.56 -54.00 -11.95
N PHE A 716 10.65 -53.45 -11.15
CA PHE A 716 9.99 -54.18 -10.07
C PHE A 716 9.03 -55.26 -10.61
N PHE A 717 8.34 -55.00 -11.72
CA PHE A 717 7.49 -56.00 -12.36
C PHE A 717 8.29 -57.18 -12.91
N LEU A 718 9.45 -56.92 -13.53
CA LEU A 718 10.37 -57.96 -14.00
C LEU A 718 10.86 -58.84 -12.84
N TRP A 719 11.17 -58.24 -11.70
CA TRP A 719 11.60 -58.98 -10.52
C TRP A 719 10.50 -59.86 -9.92
N MET A 720 9.28 -59.32 -9.77
CA MET A 720 8.13 -60.11 -9.31
C MET A 720 7.83 -61.27 -10.25
N GLY A 721 7.87 -61.03 -11.57
CA GLY A 721 7.72 -62.08 -12.58
C GLY A 721 8.81 -63.16 -12.48
N GLY A 722 10.06 -62.76 -12.26
CA GLY A 722 11.18 -63.68 -12.07
C GLY A 722 11.07 -64.54 -10.80
N ILE A 723 10.59 -63.99 -9.69
CA ILE A 723 10.30 -64.77 -8.48
C ILE A 723 9.19 -65.79 -8.74
N MET A 724 8.10 -65.36 -9.36
CA MET A 724 6.98 -66.26 -9.69
C MET A 724 7.46 -67.40 -10.61
N LEU A 725 8.33 -67.11 -11.57
CA LEU A 725 8.96 -68.14 -12.41
C LEU A 725 9.84 -69.09 -11.59
N ALA A 726 10.68 -68.57 -10.69
CA ALA A 726 11.54 -69.39 -9.84
C ALA A 726 10.74 -70.33 -8.92
N VAL A 727 9.65 -69.82 -8.33
CA VAL A 727 8.75 -70.60 -7.48
C VAL A 727 8.04 -71.68 -8.30
N THR A 728 7.49 -71.34 -9.47
CA THR A 728 6.79 -72.31 -10.33
C THR A 728 7.71 -73.44 -10.79
N VAL A 729 8.93 -73.12 -11.25
CA VAL A 729 9.96 -74.11 -11.62
C VAL A 729 10.33 -75.00 -10.42
N GLN A 730 10.46 -74.44 -9.22
CA GLN A 730 10.75 -75.27 -8.05
C GLN A 730 9.59 -76.20 -7.69
N THR A 731 8.36 -75.70 -7.71
CA THR A 731 7.18 -76.50 -7.38
C THR A 731 6.98 -77.63 -8.38
N SER A 732 7.19 -77.38 -9.68
CA SER A 732 7.10 -78.42 -10.71
C SER A 732 8.20 -79.47 -10.56
N GLU A 733 9.44 -79.07 -10.27
CA GLU A 733 10.54 -80.00 -10.01
C GLU A 733 10.27 -80.87 -8.76
N SER A 734 9.67 -80.27 -7.72
CA SER A 734 9.33 -80.97 -6.48
C SER A 734 8.19 -81.96 -6.68
N ILE A 735 7.13 -81.56 -7.42
CA ILE A 735 6.01 -82.44 -7.78
C ILE A 735 6.51 -83.60 -8.65
N TRP A 736 7.37 -83.32 -9.63
CA TRP A 736 7.93 -84.36 -10.50
C TRP A 736 8.77 -85.38 -9.74
N LYS A 737 9.62 -84.93 -8.81
CA LYS A 737 10.38 -85.83 -7.92
C LYS A 737 9.46 -86.66 -7.04
N PHE A 738 8.42 -86.06 -6.45
CA PHE A 738 7.45 -86.77 -5.63
C PHE A 738 6.72 -87.86 -6.43
N TRP A 739 6.32 -87.56 -7.67
CA TRP A 739 5.64 -88.50 -8.54
C TRP A 739 6.55 -89.67 -8.97
N ASN A 740 7.82 -89.41 -9.26
CA ASN A 740 8.81 -90.44 -9.60
C ASN A 740 9.21 -91.34 -8.42
N VAL A 741 9.07 -90.89 -7.17
CA VAL A 741 9.36 -91.72 -5.99
C VAL A 741 8.20 -92.67 -5.65
N HIS A 742 6.97 -92.31 -6.01
CA HIS A 742 5.77 -93.12 -5.78
C HIS A 742 5.40 -94.05 -6.94
N LYS A 743 6.15 -94.02 -8.03
CA LYS A 743 6.01 -94.89 -9.19
C LYS A 743 7.15 -95.89 -9.18
#